data_AF-A2DWF1-F1
#
_entry.id   AF-A2DWF1-F1
#
_cell.length_a   1.000
_cell.length_b   1.000
_cell.length_c   1.000
_cell.angle_alpha   90.00
_cell.angle_beta   90.00
_cell.angle_gamma   90.00
#
_symmetry.space_group_name_H-M   'P 1'
#
loop_
_entity.id
_entity.type
_entity.pdbx_description
1 polymer ?
#
loop_
_entity_poly.entity_id
_entity_poly.type
_entity_poly.pdbx_seq_one_letter_code
_entity_poly.pdbx_strand_id
1 'polypeptide(L)'
;MEDPFERISLFSYDSNLIYSFKWKILLLGSILKSTTTNKWLRIIGTISIVFNVISYSIPAMYFISSYTSISYKLPNNPLDIFESGTFLTFLTKSIFTNTSILVFCFVFYLINDVVILQAFNHPEIVKKINYLTTPNFHSILMPWNAAIVVHCVKIILNPPENALPHIFLCIATFVAFIPYLIFQFLLVVIFGSTIILPNPQYTQWFDSGSLKLVLYYWFVAVGFYSLPRLTHTIQTIILCIICLASVYFVIFQLKSLPAIAKLGKEFGIMKVLLNLVLAITCLIAINGYLSHAVTLAGLMPIGLVLLFIVSYFLSYFRMKFYIGIIESLEAVHSPTFEYFESILKHIRTEFDFRILIKLGISFNSSLFFKQEFLGYVMSRFPNSEWMLRYAIYLYSNVWGVDNTTYKYFLHLLSVEKLEFSTQLMLFEAVYCYMQTSEESSPLIKNDMKQCIEIISQFGLATKILWSHAPKSSDTLYNDLKSVNEVLQLASTHIKKMSALYQFNHNVYFAKSIYYADLKKNFRKANDAYNEGLQLFNEKQKYVTTTLNSNQRPYFSAPINKDLIMKQQPSSNVLTFLSVRDHSGDLVKRKPNIDFKSPYMNLYANICTAERNQLLPNTPLITNWFQLFRFFQVICVIAFMTFLIFDHTMFKKSWVLADEYRLAYECIYKFRIFIDATEKLTYNYIVLQQAKSDGNYRICPFIIEHFRLVQKNFTRIIGVVDKLKDFVNISDVEGNGRHLCPATKNSDSSYILLSLTIITPTYILPNN
;
A
#
# COMPACT_ATOMS: atom_id res chain seq x y z
N MET A 1 -3.44 -38.52 -36.08
CA MET A 1 -2.80 -37.20 -36.20
C MET A 1 -3.22 -36.44 -34.96
N GLU A 2 -2.38 -36.48 -33.93
CA GLU A 2 -2.65 -35.87 -32.63
C GLU A 2 -2.57 -34.35 -32.72
N ASP A 3 -3.51 -33.69 -32.07
CA ASP A 3 -3.70 -32.24 -32.08
C ASP A 3 -2.55 -31.55 -31.32
N PRO A 4 -1.78 -30.62 -31.93
CA PRO A 4 -0.70 -29.91 -31.25
C PRO A 4 -1.18 -29.07 -30.03
N PHE A 5 -2.49 -28.87 -29.87
CA PHE A 5 -3.06 -28.23 -28.68
C PHE A 5 -3.28 -29.19 -27.49
N GLU A 6 -3.30 -30.51 -27.70
CA GLU A 6 -3.40 -31.48 -26.59
C GLU A 6 -2.10 -31.53 -25.77
N ARG A 7 -0.94 -31.20 -26.36
CA ARG A 7 0.33 -31.00 -25.63
C ARG A 7 0.39 -29.70 -24.83
N ILE A 8 -0.57 -28.79 -24.98
CA ILE A 8 -0.68 -27.59 -24.12
C ILE A 8 -1.48 -27.92 -22.84
N SER A 9 -2.20 -29.05 -22.81
CA SER A 9 -3.03 -29.46 -21.68
C SER A 9 -2.26 -29.99 -20.46
N LEU A 10 -0.95 -30.22 -20.62
CA LEU A 10 -0.02 -30.51 -19.54
C LEU A 10 1.26 -29.75 -19.87
N PHE A 11 1.39 -28.52 -19.35
CA PHE A 11 2.71 -27.94 -19.13
C PHE A 11 3.50 -28.99 -18.35
N SER A 12 4.44 -29.63 -19.04
CA SER A 12 5.45 -30.51 -18.47
C SER A 12 5.96 -29.87 -17.19
N TYR A 13 5.73 -30.55 -16.07
CA TYR A 13 6.04 -30.07 -14.73
C TYR A 13 7.54 -29.81 -14.51
N ASP A 14 8.42 -30.18 -15.45
CA ASP A 14 9.85 -30.27 -15.21
C ASP A 14 10.77 -29.49 -16.15
N SER A 15 10.29 -28.78 -17.18
CA SER A 15 11.24 -28.23 -18.18
C SER A 15 11.30 -26.73 -18.39
N ASN A 16 10.54 -25.88 -17.67
CA ASN A 16 10.73 -24.42 -17.80
C ASN A 16 10.06 -23.59 -16.69
N LEU A 17 10.57 -23.71 -15.46
CA LEU A 17 10.12 -22.96 -14.28
C LEU A 17 10.10 -21.44 -14.52
N ILE A 18 11.05 -20.94 -15.31
CA ILE A 18 11.17 -19.53 -15.74
C ILE A 18 9.98 -19.10 -16.61
N TYR A 19 9.53 -19.94 -17.55
CA TYR A 19 8.40 -19.62 -18.41
C TYR A 19 7.08 -19.64 -17.63
N SER A 20 6.91 -20.62 -16.74
CA SER A 20 5.76 -20.66 -15.83
C SER A 20 5.68 -19.41 -14.97
N PHE A 21 6.81 -18.95 -14.43
CA PHE A 21 6.88 -17.74 -13.61
C PHE A 21 6.54 -16.47 -14.40
N LYS A 22 7.08 -16.31 -15.61
CA LYS A 22 6.76 -15.18 -16.50
C LYS A 22 5.25 -15.04 -16.73
N TRP A 23 4.58 -16.11 -17.16
CA TRP A 23 3.14 -16.05 -17.43
C TRP A 23 2.31 -15.80 -16.17
N LYS A 24 2.72 -16.36 -15.02
CA LYS A 24 2.10 -16.05 -13.72
C LYS A 24 2.20 -14.57 -13.36
N ILE A 25 3.35 -13.93 -13.63
CA ILE A 25 3.50 -12.48 -13.42
C ILE A 25 2.56 -11.70 -14.35
N LEU A 26 2.52 -12.03 -15.64
CA LEU A 26 1.68 -11.31 -16.61
C LEU A 26 0.19 -11.43 -16.25
N LEU A 27 -0.23 -12.63 -15.83
CA LEU A 27 -1.58 -12.89 -15.31
C LEU A 27 -1.85 -12.10 -14.02
N LEU A 28 -0.92 -12.13 -13.06
CA LEU A 28 -1.02 -11.36 -11.81
C LEU A 28 -1.20 -9.88 -12.11
N GLY A 29 -0.38 -9.31 -13.01
CA GLY A 29 -0.46 -7.90 -13.38
C GLY A 29 -1.81 -7.52 -13.98
N SER A 30 -2.32 -8.36 -14.88
CA SER A 30 -3.64 -8.18 -15.50
C SER A 30 -4.78 -8.18 -14.47
N ILE A 31 -4.74 -9.13 -13.52
CA ILE A 31 -5.75 -9.26 -12.46
C ILE A 31 -5.64 -8.11 -11.45
N LEU A 32 -4.43 -7.79 -11.01
CA LEU A 32 -4.16 -6.65 -10.13
C LEU A 32 -4.75 -5.37 -10.70
N LYS A 33 -4.54 -5.11 -11.99
CA LYS A 33 -5.11 -3.94 -12.67
C LYS A 33 -6.62 -3.96 -12.79
N SER A 34 -7.21 -5.09 -13.16
CA SER A 34 -8.68 -5.22 -13.23
C SER A 34 -9.38 -4.90 -11.90
N THR A 35 -8.73 -5.18 -10.76
CA THR A 35 -9.31 -5.01 -9.43
C THR A 35 -9.14 -3.62 -8.81
N THR A 36 -8.37 -2.71 -9.42
CA THR A 36 -8.00 -1.39 -8.86
C THR A 36 -9.07 -0.28 -8.98
N THR A 37 -10.29 -0.59 -9.41
CA THR A 37 -11.35 0.39 -9.74
C THR A 37 -12.18 0.92 -8.55
N ASN A 38 -11.87 0.56 -7.30
CA ASN A 38 -12.69 0.93 -6.13
C ASN A 38 -12.61 2.44 -5.83
N LYS A 39 -13.76 3.08 -5.55
CA LYS A 39 -13.86 4.51 -5.15
C LYS A 39 -13.00 4.86 -3.93
N TRP A 40 -12.89 3.94 -2.96
CA TRP A 40 -12.03 4.09 -1.79
C TRP A 40 -10.54 4.14 -2.13
N LEU A 41 -10.11 3.35 -3.13
CA LEU A 41 -8.73 3.36 -3.63
C LEU A 41 -8.36 4.69 -4.27
N ARG A 42 -9.31 5.44 -4.84
CA ARG A 42 -9.04 6.81 -5.35
C ARG A 42 -8.73 7.79 -4.22
N ILE A 43 -9.52 7.77 -3.14
CA ILE A 43 -9.31 8.65 -1.96
C ILE A 43 -7.97 8.33 -1.30
N ILE A 44 -7.70 7.05 -1.04
CA ILE A 44 -6.45 6.59 -0.46
C ILE A 44 -5.27 6.89 -1.41
N GLY A 45 -5.49 6.78 -2.73
CA GLY A 45 -4.53 7.16 -3.75
C GLY A 45 -4.12 8.63 -3.65
N THR A 46 -5.07 9.55 -3.47
CA THR A 46 -4.78 10.99 -3.28
C THR A 46 -4.00 11.24 -1.99
N ILE A 47 -4.40 10.63 -0.88
CA ILE A 47 -3.68 10.72 0.40
C ILE A 47 -2.24 10.18 0.25
N SER A 48 -2.09 9.06 -0.46
CA SER A 48 -0.78 8.46 -0.73
C SER A 48 0.11 9.37 -1.60
N ILE A 49 -0.45 10.23 -2.46
CA ILE A 49 0.34 11.22 -3.22
C ILE A 49 0.99 12.23 -2.28
N VAL A 50 0.23 12.76 -1.32
CA VAL A 50 0.71 13.73 -0.33
C VAL A 50 1.82 13.11 0.51
N PHE A 51 1.57 11.92 1.08
CA PHE A 51 2.60 11.20 1.84
C PHE A 51 3.83 10.86 1.00
N ASN A 52 3.64 10.53 -0.28
CA ASN A 52 4.77 10.30 -1.17
C ASN A 52 5.64 11.56 -1.31
N VAL A 53 5.05 12.72 -1.60
CA VAL A 53 5.81 13.99 -1.70
C VAL A 53 6.57 14.28 -0.42
N ILE A 54 5.93 14.13 0.75
CA ILE A 54 6.58 14.32 2.06
C ILE A 54 7.72 13.31 2.25
N SER A 55 7.51 12.03 1.89
CA SER A 55 8.53 11.00 2.07
C SER A 55 9.82 11.30 1.29
N TYR A 56 9.73 11.96 0.14
CA TYR A 56 10.90 12.30 -0.67
C TYR A 56 11.78 13.39 -0.07
N SER A 57 11.24 14.28 0.78
CA SER A 57 12.07 15.30 1.44
C SER A 57 12.81 14.76 2.67
N ILE A 58 12.38 13.61 3.23
CA ILE A 58 12.93 13.04 4.46
C ILE A 58 14.45 12.80 4.38
N PRO A 59 15.03 12.16 3.34
CA PRO A 59 16.47 11.86 3.32
C PRO A 59 17.36 13.11 3.38
N ALA A 60 17.04 14.14 2.59
CA ALA A 60 17.84 15.37 2.61
C ALA A 60 17.63 16.19 3.89
N MET A 61 16.40 16.24 4.41
CA MET A 61 16.11 16.85 5.72
C MET A 61 16.84 16.14 6.86
N TYR A 62 16.95 14.80 6.79
CA TYR A 62 17.76 14.02 7.71
C TYR A 62 19.22 14.44 7.65
N PHE A 63 19.81 14.53 6.45
CA PHE A 63 21.21 14.97 6.29
C PHE A 63 21.44 16.38 6.87
N ILE A 64 20.58 17.35 6.54
CA ILE A 64 20.67 18.72 7.07
C ILE A 64 20.62 18.71 8.59
N SER A 65 19.68 17.95 9.17
CA SER A 65 19.52 17.81 10.62
C SER A 65 20.71 17.10 11.28
N SER A 66 21.30 16.08 10.66
CA SER A 66 22.48 15.41 11.18
C SER A 66 23.70 16.32 11.12
N TYR A 67 23.88 17.06 10.03
CA TYR A 67 25.02 17.96 9.85
C TYR A 67 25.01 19.12 10.87
N THR A 68 23.82 19.68 11.14
CA THR A 68 23.65 20.68 12.22
C THR A 68 23.89 20.06 13.60
N SER A 69 23.47 18.81 13.83
CA SER A 69 23.69 18.11 15.11
C SER A 69 25.15 17.72 15.35
N ILE A 70 25.91 17.30 14.33
CA ILE A 70 27.34 16.95 14.44
C ILE A 70 28.18 18.17 14.81
N SER A 71 27.76 19.37 14.36
CA SER A 71 28.35 20.64 14.79
C SER A 71 28.22 20.86 16.31
N TYR A 72 27.24 20.23 16.96
CA TYR A 72 27.11 20.15 18.42
C TYR A 72 27.60 18.78 18.91
N LYS A 73 28.89 18.64 19.25
CA LYS A 73 29.56 17.40 19.73
C LYS A 73 28.69 16.45 20.58
N LEU A 74 27.86 15.62 19.95
CA LEU A 74 27.06 14.58 20.60
C LEU A 74 27.70 13.21 20.30
N PRO A 75 27.84 12.33 21.31
CA PRO A 75 28.41 11.00 21.11
C PRO A 75 27.49 10.14 20.24
N ASN A 76 27.95 9.75 19.05
CA ASN A 76 27.25 8.85 18.15
C ASN A 76 27.46 7.39 18.58
N ASN A 77 26.39 6.70 18.97
CA ASN A 77 26.43 5.25 19.17
C ASN A 77 26.42 4.54 17.79
N PRO A 78 27.42 3.68 17.48
CA PRO A 78 27.47 2.97 16.19
C PRO A 78 26.27 2.05 15.93
N LEU A 79 25.57 1.61 16.99
CA LEU A 79 24.39 0.73 16.92
C LEU A 79 23.08 1.48 16.65
N ASP A 80 23.08 2.82 16.66
CA ASP A 80 21.88 3.60 16.36
C ASP A 80 21.61 3.64 14.85
N ILE A 81 20.34 3.38 14.46
CA ILE A 81 19.90 3.42 13.06
C ILE A 81 19.95 4.87 12.54
N PHE A 82 19.42 5.79 13.34
CA PHE A 82 19.41 7.24 13.10
C PHE A 82 20.32 7.95 14.10
N GLU A 83 21.01 9.00 13.67
CA GLU A 83 21.91 9.76 14.53
C GLU A 83 21.17 10.58 15.59
N SER A 84 21.80 10.76 16.76
CA SER A 84 21.22 11.48 17.88
C SER A 84 21.03 12.97 17.57
N GLY A 85 19.85 13.52 17.86
CA GLY A 85 19.54 14.93 17.60
C GLY A 85 18.98 15.20 16.20
N THR A 86 18.78 14.15 15.39
CA THR A 86 18.04 14.23 14.13
C THR A 86 16.52 14.23 14.37
N PHE A 87 15.74 14.78 13.42
CA PHE A 87 14.27 14.67 13.46
C PHE A 87 13.80 13.21 13.51
N LEU A 88 14.56 12.24 13.01
CA LEU A 88 14.17 10.82 13.06
C LEU A 88 14.57 10.11 14.36
N THR A 89 15.35 10.77 15.23
CA THR A 89 15.77 10.19 16.51
C THR A 89 14.58 9.82 17.39
N PHE A 90 13.42 10.48 17.30
CA PHE A 90 12.26 10.15 18.16
C PHE A 90 11.73 8.71 17.92
N LEU A 91 12.03 8.11 16.77
CA LEU A 91 11.62 6.73 16.50
C LEU A 91 12.51 5.72 17.21
N THR A 92 13.78 6.08 17.44
CA THR A 92 14.79 5.25 18.10
C THR A 92 14.99 5.69 19.55
N LYS A 93 15.11 4.75 20.49
CA LYS A 93 15.25 4.97 21.95
C LYS A 93 14.03 5.57 22.68
N SER A 94 13.18 6.40 22.07
CA SER A 94 11.95 6.90 22.73
C SER A 94 10.68 6.14 22.47
N ILE A 95 10.58 5.40 21.35
CA ILE A 95 9.39 4.60 21.01
C ILE A 95 9.77 3.14 20.74
N PHE A 96 10.81 2.90 19.93
CA PHE A 96 11.28 1.56 19.59
C PHE A 96 12.80 1.44 19.78
N THR A 97 13.28 0.26 20.17
CA THR A 97 14.72 -0.07 20.16
C THR A 97 15.19 -0.38 18.73
N ASN A 98 16.46 -0.16 18.40
CA ASN A 98 17.00 -0.47 17.06
C ASN A 98 16.77 -1.94 16.68
N THR A 99 16.96 -2.84 17.64
CA THR A 99 16.67 -4.27 17.50
C THR A 99 15.20 -4.51 17.15
N SER A 100 14.25 -3.85 17.85
CA SER A 100 12.82 -3.98 17.53
C SER A 100 12.46 -3.44 16.15
N ILE A 101 13.11 -2.36 15.70
CA ILE A 101 12.92 -1.82 14.35
C ILE A 101 13.42 -2.81 13.30
N LEU A 102 14.63 -3.36 13.49
CA LEU A 102 15.20 -4.35 12.56
C LEU A 102 14.36 -5.63 12.50
N VAL A 103 13.89 -6.15 13.65
CA VAL A 103 12.99 -7.30 13.71
C VAL A 103 11.66 -6.98 13.01
N PHE A 104 11.07 -5.82 13.27
CA PHE A 104 9.85 -5.39 12.59
C PHE A 104 10.03 -5.34 11.08
N CYS A 105 11.13 -4.77 10.58
CA CYS A 105 11.41 -4.69 9.15
C CYS A 105 11.67 -6.06 8.54
N PHE A 106 12.42 -6.93 9.22
CA PHE A 106 12.61 -8.31 8.78
C PHE A 106 11.27 -9.05 8.64
N VAL A 107 10.43 -8.99 9.67
CA VAL A 107 9.08 -9.60 9.66
C VAL A 107 8.21 -8.97 8.58
N PHE A 108 8.26 -7.65 8.41
CA PHE A 108 7.52 -6.94 7.38
C PHE A 108 7.91 -7.39 5.97
N TYR A 109 9.22 -7.50 5.67
CA TYR A 109 9.70 -7.98 4.37
C TYR A 109 9.25 -9.42 4.12
N LEU A 110 9.42 -10.32 5.11
CA LEU A 110 8.97 -11.70 4.98
C LEU A 110 7.46 -11.83 4.77
N ILE A 111 6.64 -11.10 5.53
CA ILE A 111 5.20 -11.11 5.34
C ILE A 111 4.85 -10.58 3.95
N ASN A 112 5.49 -9.51 3.50
CA ASN A 112 5.24 -8.96 2.17
C ASN A 112 5.57 -9.97 1.07
N ASP A 113 6.75 -10.61 1.15
CA ASP A 113 7.18 -11.62 0.20
C ASP A 113 6.23 -12.82 0.19
N VAL A 114 5.83 -13.33 1.37
CA VAL A 114 4.88 -14.43 1.49
C VAL A 114 3.52 -14.06 0.89
N VAL A 115 3.03 -12.85 1.16
CA VAL A 115 1.75 -12.36 0.63
C VAL A 115 1.81 -12.23 -0.90
N ILE A 116 2.92 -11.75 -1.44
CA ILE A 116 3.12 -11.64 -2.90
C ILE A 116 3.29 -13.02 -3.54
N LEU A 117 4.03 -13.93 -2.92
CA LEU A 117 4.16 -15.33 -3.35
C LEU A 117 2.81 -16.07 -3.34
N GLN A 118 2.00 -15.84 -2.30
CA GLN A 118 0.62 -16.34 -2.27
C GLN A 118 -0.22 -15.72 -3.38
N ALA A 119 -0.06 -14.43 -3.66
CA ALA A 119 -0.74 -13.78 -4.77
C ALA A 119 -0.32 -14.33 -6.15
N PHE A 120 0.93 -14.77 -6.34
CA PHE A 120 1.34 -15.47 -7.58
C PHE A 120 0.64 -16.81 -7.77
N ASN A 121 0.39 -17.54 -6.68
CA ASN A 121 -0.28 -18.85 -6.74
C ASN A 121 -1.80 -18.72 -6.75
N HIS A 122 -2.33 -17.68 -6.11
CA HIS A 122 -3.74 -17.39 -5.92
C HIS A 122 -4.02 -15.92 -6.23
N PRO A 123 -4.04 -15.53 -7.52
CA PRO A 123 -4.17 -14.13 -7.91
C PRO A 123 -5.52 -13.51 -7.49
N GLU A 124 -6.51 -14.30 -7.11
CA GLU A 124 -7.74 -13.84 -6.47
C GLU A 124 -7.51 -13.16 -5.10
N ILE A 125 -6.43 -13.48 -4.39
CA ILE A 125 -6.08 -12.86 -3.10
C ILE A 125 -5.80 -11.38 -3.28
N VAL A 126 -5.24 -10.98 -4.44
CA VAL A 126 -4.90 -9.60 -4.78
C VAL A 126 -6.06 -8.64 -4.54
N LYS A 127 -7.29 -9.07 -4.81
CA LYS A 127 -8.47 -8.21 -4.59
C LYS A 127 -8.63 -7.78 -3.13
N LYS A 128 -8.23 -8.63 -2.17
CA LYS A 128 -8.30 -8.33 -0.73
C LYS A 128 -7.13 -7.46 -0.27
N ILE A 129 -5.95 -7.66 -0.84
CA ILE A 129 -4.70 -6.98 -0.46
C ILE A 129 -4.29 -5.86 -1.43
N ASN A 130 -5.20 -5.44 -2.32
CA ASN A 130 -4.88 -4.61 -3.48
C ASN A 130 -4.07 -3.36 -3.09
N TYR A 131 -4.41 -2.74 -1.96
CA TYR A 131 -3.68 -1.59 -1.44
C TYR A 131 -2.21 -1.89 -1.09
N LEU A 132 -1.96 -2.99 -0.38
CA LEU A 132 -0.60 -3.43 -0.04
C LEU A 132 0.20 -3.80 -1.29
N THR A 133 -0.46 -4.19 -2.38
CA THR A 133 0.19 -4.48 -3.66
C THR A 133 0.32 -3.26 -4.58
N THR A 134 0.03 -2.04 -4.10
CA THR A 134 0.25 -0.82 -4.88
C THR A 134 1.66 -0.26 -4.68
N PRO A 135 2.36 0.17 -5.75
CA PRO A 135 3.67 0.81 -5.62
C PRO A 135 3.68 2.03 -4.70
N ASN A 136 2.55 2.74 -4.63
CA ASN A 136 2.43 3.97 -3.85
C ASN A 136 2.55 3.75 -2.35
N PHE A 137 2.06 2.60 -1.86
CA PHE A 137 2.20 2.21 -0.47
C PHE A 137 3.68 2.03 -0.12
N HIS A 138 4.41 1.36 -1.00
CA HIS A 138 5.81 1.04 -0.80
C HIS A 138 6.76 2.19 -1.08
N SER A 139 6.42 3.09 -1.99
CA SER A 139 7.24 4.27 -2.28
C SER A 139 7.33 5.23 -1.10
N ILE A 140 6.30 5.28 -0.24
CA ILE A 140 6.34 6.02 1.04
C ILE A 140 7.37 5.40 1.99
N LEU A 141 7.53 4.08 1.95
CA LEU A 141 8.46 3.32 2.80
C LEU A 141 9.89 3.28 2.25
N MET A 142 10.10 3.60 0.97
CA MET A 142 11.42 3.54 0.33
C MET A 142 12.51 4.34 1.07
N PRO A 143 12.27 5.60 1.50
CA PRO A 143 13.24 6.36 2.29
C PRO A 143 13.64 5.66 3.59
N TRP A 144 12.68 5.03 4.27
CA TRP A 144 12.91 4.30 5.52
C TRP A 144 13.73 3.04 5.30
N ASN A 145 13.36 2.27 4.28
CA ASN A 145 14.09 1.07 3.88
C ASN A 145 15.53 1.42 3.48
N ALA A 146 15.75 2.55 2.80
CA ALA A 146 17.10 3.00 2.44
C ALA A 146 17.97 3.28 3.67
N ALA A 147 17.43 3.96 4.69
CA ALA A 147 18.16 4.20 5.94
C ALA A 147 18.54 2.90 6.66
N ILE A 148 17.62 1.94 6.72
CA ILE A 148 17.82 0.64 7.38
C ILE A 148 18.85 -0.20 6.63
N VAL A 149 18.78 -0.22 5.30
CA VAL A 149 19.76 -0.93 4.46
C VAL A 149 21.15 -0.32 4.62
N VAL A 150 21.28 1.01 4.61
CA VAL A 150 22.55 1.71 4.86
C VAL A 150 23.11 1.36 6.24
N HIS A 151 22.27 1.27 7.27
CA HIS A 151 22.69 0.83 8.59
C HIS A 151 23.14 -0.63 8.60
N CYS A 152 22.39 -1.56 7.99
CA CYS A 152 22.76 -2.97 7.91
C CYS A 152 24.11 -3.17 7.21
N VAL A 153 24.31 -2.53 6.04
CA VAL A 153 25.57 -2.59 5.30
C VAL A 153 26.74 -2.08 6.15
N LYS A 154 26.55 -0.98 6.90
CA LYS A 154 27.57 -0.44 7.80
C LYS A 154 27.98 -1.46 8.88
N ILE A 155 27.01 -2.05 9.57
CA ILE A 155 27.27 -3.03 10.64
C ILE A 155 27.92 -4.30 10.09
N ILE A 156 27.55 -4.73 8.88
CA ILE A 156 28.15 -5.89 8.20
C ILE A 156 29.62 -5.62 7.85
N LEU A 157 29.92 -4.43 7.33
CA LEU A 157 31.29 -4.07 6.91
C LEU A 157 32.20 -3.72 8.09
N ASN A 158 31.66 -3.09 9.13
CA ASN A 158 32.39 -2.65 10.32
C ASN A 158 31.67 -3.09 11.60
N PRO A 159 31.76 -4.40 11.96
CA PRO A 159 31.05 -4.95 13.09
C PRO A 159 31.59 -4.41 14.43
N PRO A 160 30.74 -3.91 15.33
CA PRO A 160 31.16 -3.52 16.67
C PRO A 160 31.55 -4.74 17.52
N GLU A 161 32.54 -4.57 18.41
CA GLU A 161 32.99 -5.60 19.35
C GLU A 161 31.81 -6.12 20.19
N ASN A 162 31.67 -7.45 20.31
CA ASN A 162 30.62 -8.14 21.07
C ASN A 162 29.15 -7.96 20.60
N ALA A 163 28.91 -7.67 19.31
CA ALA A 163 27.55 -7.46 18.77
C ALA A 163 27.03 -8.56 17.81
N LEU A 164 27.48 -9.82 17.97
CA LEU A 164 27.17 -10.94 17.06
C LEU A 164 25.66 -11.13 16.76
N PRO A 165 24.73 -11.04 17.74
CA PRO A 165 23.29 -11.15 17.46
C PRO A 165 22.75 -10.03 16.59
N HIS A 166 23.29 -8.81 16.75
CA HIS A 166 22.87 -7.64 15.97
C HIS A 166 23.36 -7.74 14.53
N ILE A 167 24.59 -8.24 14.32
CA ILE A 167 25.17 -8.51 13.00
C ILE A 167 24.33 -9.54 12.25
N PHE A 168 23.97 -10.66 12.90
CA PHE A 168 23.11 -11.67 12.29
C PHE A 168 21.76 -11.10 11.87
N LEU A 169 21.15 -10.27 12.73
CA LEU A 169 19.89 -9.61 12.41
C LEU A 169 20.03 -8.64 11.22
N CYS A 170 21.11 -7.86 11.13
CA CYS A 170 21.38 -7.01 9.97
C CYS A 170 21.55 -7.80 8.67
N ILE A 171 22.25 -8.94 8.70
CA ILE A 171 22.39 -9.83 7.54
C ILE A 171 21.02 -10.37 7.13
N ALA A 172 20.23 -10.89 8.08
CA ALA A 172 18.91 -11.43 7.81
C ALA A 172 17.96 -10.37 7.22
N THR A 173 17.94 -9.16 7.78
CA THR A 173 17.14 -8.04 7.27
C THR A 173 17.59 -7.62 5.87
N PHE A 174 18.89 -7.57 5.60
CA PHE A 174 19.42 -7.24 4.27
C PHE A 174 19.05 -8.31 3.23
N VAL A 175 19.18 -9.59 3.57
CA VAL A 175 18.81 -10.71 2.69
C VAL A 175 17.30 -10.71 2.40
N ALA A 176 16.45 -10.45 3.41
CA ALA A 176 15.01 -10.34 3.22
C ALA A 176 14.59 -9.10 2.41
N PHE A 177 15.39 -8.03 2.42
CA PHE A 177 15.11 -6.82 1.65
C PHE A 177 15.27 -7.02 0.12
N ILE A 178 16.17 -7.91 -0.33
CA ILE A 178 16.43 -8.17 -1.76
C ILE A 178 15.17 -8.62 -2.51
N PRO A 179 14.48 -9.72 -2.12
CA PRO A 179 13.25 -10.15 -2.78
C PRO A 179 12.16 -9.08 -2.71
N TYR A 180 11.98 -8.43 -1.56
CA TYR A 180 11.07 -7.30 -1.40
C TYR A 180 11.33 -6.20 -2.46
N LEU A 181 12.59 -5.79 -2.64
CA LEU A 181 12.97 -4.76 -3.62
C LEU A 181 12.67 -5.21 -5.06
N ILE A 182 12.95 -6.47 -5.41
CA ILE A 182 12.62 -7.04 -6.72
C ILE A 182 11.12 -6.98 -6.98
N PHE A 183 10.30 -7.33 -5.99
CA PHE A 183 8.84 -7.24 -6.11
C PHE A 183 8.36 -5.80 -6.25
N GLN A 184 8.99 -4.84 -5.56
CA GLN A 184 8.68 -3.43 -5.76
C GLN A 184 8.92 -2.97 -7.19
N PHE A 185 10.05 -3.34 -7.79
CA PHE A 185 10.31 -3.03 -9.19
C PHE A 185 9.28 -3.66 -10.12
N LEU A 186 8.91 -4.91 -9.86
CA LEU A 186 7.90 -5.61 -10.63
C LEU A 186 6.54 -4.91 -10.56
N LEU A 187 6.09 -4.54 -9.35
CA LEU A 187 4.84 -3.80 -9.15
C LEU A 187 4.88 -2.45 -9.86
N VAL A 188 6.01 -1.73 -9.79
CA VAL A 188 6.19 -0.43 -10.47
C VAL A 188 6.07 -0.57 -12.00
N VAL A 189 6.57 -1.67 -12.58
CA VAL A 189 6.45 -1.95 -14.01
C VAL A 189 5.02 -2.34 -14.39
N ILE A 190 4.40 -3.26 -13.63
CA ILE A 190 2.99 -3.65 -13.82
C ILE A 190 2.08 -2.43 -13.74
N PHE A 191 2.33 -1.55 -12.77
CA PHE A 191 1.51 -0.36 -12.61
C PHE A 191 1.77 0.71 -13.64
N GLY A 192 3.01 0.82 -14.13
CA GLY A 192 3.40 1.80 -15.15
C GLY A 192 3.01 1.42 -16.57
N SER A 193 2.83 0.14 -16.87
CA SER A 193 2.61 -0.36 -18.23
C SER A 193 1.38 -1.27 -18.30
N THR A 194 0.20 -0.69 -18.55
CA THR A 194 -1.05 -1.44 -18.66
C THR A 194 -2.05 -0.75 -19.59
N ILE A 195 -2.84 -1.55 -20.32
CA ILE A 195 -3.99 -1.09 -21.10
C ILE A 195 -5.31 -1.15 -20.31
N ILE A 196 -5.39 -1.98 -19.26
CA ILE A 196 -6.63 -2.23 -18.51
C ILE A 196 -7.05 -1.02 -17.67
N LEU A 197 -6.09 -0.48 -16.90
CA LEU A 197 -6.31 0.73 -16.09
C LEU A 197 -5.02 1.56 -15.99
N PRO A 198 -4.94 2.71 -16.67
CA PRO A 198 -3.73 3.53 -16.66
C PRO A 198 -3.41 4.01 -15.25
N ASN A 199 -2.12 4.20 -14.95
CA ASN A 199 -1.72 4.74 -13.66
C ASN A 199 -2.10 6.24 -13.57
N PRO A 200 -2.94 6.64 -12.59
CA PRO A 200 -3.31 8.04 -12.42
C PRO A 200 -2.13 8.97 -12.15
N GLN A 201 -1.06 8.48 -11.51
CA GLN A 201 0.01 9.33 -11.01
C GLN A 201 1.11 9.56 -12.04
N TYR A 202 1.58 8.50 -12.68
CA TYR A 202 2.75 8.63 -13.56
C TYR A 202 2.39 9.17 -14.93
N THR A 203 1.12 9.02 -15.37
CA THR A 203 0.67 9.42 -16.72
C THR A 203 1.71 9.12 -17.82
N GLN A 204 2.51 8.06 -17.64
CA GLN A 204 3.55 7.61 -18.55
C GLN A 204 2.89 6.61 -19.48
N TRP A 205 2.49 7.10 -20.65
CA TRP A 205 1.73 6.35 -21.64
C TRP A 205 2.76 5.79 -22.57
N PHE A 206 2.82 4.46 -22.66
CA PHE A 206 3.78 3.71 -23.47
C PHE A 206 5.25 3.83 -23.01
N ASP A 207 5.58 4.78 -22.13
CA ASP A 207 6.91 4.92 -21.55
C ASP A 207 7.08 3.94 -20.38
N SER A 208 8.08 3.06 -20.44
CA SER A 208 8.51 2.18 -19.33
C SER A 208 9.21 2.95 -18.18
N GLY A 209 8.97 4.26 -18.08
CA GLY A 209 9.78 5.23 -17.35
C GLY A 209 9.66 5.20 -15.81
N SER A 210 8.90 4.28 -15.24
CA SER A 210 8.68 4.21 -13.80
C SER A 210 9.87 3.57 -13.07
N LEU A 211 10.52 2.57 -13.67
CA LEU A 211 11.63 1.85 -13.03
C LEU A 211 12.88 2.71 -12.83
N LYS A 212 13.30 3.46 -13.87
CA LYS A 212 14.46 4.36 -13.79
C LYS A 212 14.29 5.43 -12.71
N LEU A 213 13.08 5.93 -12.55
CA LEU A 213 12.75 6.95 -11.56
C LEU A 213 12.78 6.38 -10.13
N VAL A 214 12.29 5.16 -9.91
CA VAL A 214 12.37 4.49 -8.60
C VAL A 214 13.82 4.16 -8.22
N LEU A 215 14.63 3.68 -9.17
CA LEU A 215 16.07 3.46 -8.96
C LEU A 215 16.80 4.75 -8.60
N TYR A 216 16.49 5.85 -9.30
CA TYR A 216 17.04 7.16 -8.98
C TYR A 216 16.68 7.58 -7.54
N TYR A 217 15.42 7.45 -7.14
CA TYR A 217 15.02 7.81 -5.78
C TYR A 217 15.69 6.95 -4.72
N TRP A 218 15.82 5.65 -4.97
CA TRP A 218 16.56 4.75 -4.09
C TRP A 218 18.02 5.19 -3.94
N PHE A 219 18.69 5.47 -5.06
CA PHE A 219 20.07 5.97 -5.09
C PHE A 219 20.22 7.28 -4.30
N VAL A 220 19.31 8.24 -4.51
CA VAL A 220 19.34 9.53 -3.80
C VAL A 220 19.11 9.35 -2.30
N ALA A 221 18.16 8.50 -1.89
CA ALA A 221 17.90 8.24 -0.47
C ALA A 221 19.11 7.58 0.21
N VAL A 222 19.66 6.51 -0.39
CA VAL A 222 20.88 5.84 0.10
C VAL A 222 22.03 6.83 0.19
N GLY A 223 22.21 7.65 -0.84
CA GLY A 223 23.21 8.73 -0.87
C GLY A 223 23.08 9.63 0.35
N PHE A 224 21.93 10.28 0.54
CA PHE A 224 21.72 11.21 1.66
C PHE A 224 21.88 10.57 3.04
N TYR A 225 21.40 9.33 3.26
CA TYR A 225 21.58 8.65 4.56
C TYR A 225 23.02 8.22 4.83
N SER A 226 23.83 8.03 3.78
CA SER A 226 25.25 7.69 3.92
C SER A 226 26.13 8.90 4.23
N LEU A 227 25.77 10.10 3.74
CA LEU A 227 26.59 11.31 3.82
C LEU A 227 27.11 11.66 5.23
N PRO A 228 26.31 11.64 6.32
CA PRO A 228 26.79 12.07 7.64
C PRO A 228 27.99 11.29 8.16
N ARG A 229 28.21 10.08 7.61
CA ARG A 229 29.21 9.12 8.06
C ARG A 229 30.48 9.11 7.19
N LEU A 230 30.53 9.95 6.16
CA LEU A 230 31.61 10.00 5.18
C LEU A 230 32.52 11.20 5.44
N THR A 231 33.75 11.13 4.94
CA THR A 231 34.67 12.28 5.00
C THR A 231 34.16 13.42 4.11
N HIS A 232 34.53 14.67 4.44
CA HIS A 232 34.12 15.87 3.71
C HIS A 232 34.33 15.76 2.19
N THR A 233 35.47 15.23 1.76
CA THR A 233 35.80 15.02 0.34
C THR A 233 34.81 14.05 -0.32
N ILE A 234 34.51 12.93 0.33
CA ILE A 234 33.59 11.92 -0.20
C ILE A 234 32.15 12.44 -0.19
N GLN A 235 31.75 13.19 0.85
CA GLN A 235 30.45 13.86 0.93
C GLN A 235 30.22 14.78 -0.28
N THR A 236 31.23 15.60 -0.60
CA THR A 236 31.18 16.53 -1.73
C THR A 236 31.04 15.79 -3.06
N ILE A 237 31.82 14.71 -3.27
CA ILE A 237 31.74 13.89 -4.49
C ILE A 237 30.33 13.28 -4.65
N ILE A 238 29.77 12.68 -3.61
CA ILE A 238 28.45 12.04 -3.67
C ILE A 238 27.36 13.08 -3.94
N LEU A 239 27.40 14.24 -3.29
CA LEU A 239 26.44 15.32 -3.55
C LEU A 239 26.54 15.86 -4.98
N CYS A 240 27.74 16.01 -5.53
CA CYS A 240 27.93 16.36 -6.94
C CYS A 240 27.29 15.32 -7.88
N ILE A 241 27.47 14.03 -7.61
CA ILE A 241 26.83 12.94 -8.37
C ILE A 241 25.30 13.01 -8.26
N ILE A 242 24.76 13.24 -7.06
CA ILE A 242 23.31 13.42 -6.83
C ILE A 242 22.80 14.62 -7.62
N CYS A 243 23.49 15.76 -7.60
CA CYS A 243 23.12 16.94 -8.38
C CYS A 243 23.09 16.64 -9.89
N LEU A 244 24.14 16.04 -10.44
CA LEU A 244 24.22 15.68 -11.86
C LEU A 244 23.11 14.70 -12.27
N ALA A 245 22.88 13.67 -11.45
CA ALA A 245 21.78 12.73 -11.67
C ALA A 245 20.42 13.44 -11.63
N SER A 246 20.20 14.32 -10.65
CA SER A 246 18.97 15.09 -10.52
C SER A 246 18.74 15.98 -11.74
N VAL A 247 19.76 16.68 -12.24
CA VAL A 247 19.68 17.49 -13.47
C VAL A 247 19.33 16.62 -14.68
N TYR A 248 20.00 15.47 -14.84
CA TYR A 248 19.67 14.52 -15.91
C TYR A 248 18.20 14.10 -15.87
N PHE A 249 17.68 13.74 -14.69
CA PHE A 249 16.29 13.33 -14.53
C PHE A 249 15.31 14.48 -14.70
N VAL A 250 15.64 15.72 -14.30
CA VAL A 250 14.82 16.91 -14.59
C VAL A 250 14.73 17.11 -16.10
N ILE A 251 15.85 17.11 -16.81
CA ILE A 251 15.87 17.26 -18.28
C ILE A 251 15.10 16.12 -18.95
N PHE A 252 15.29 14.89 -18.51
CA PHE A 252 14.57 13.72 -19.03
C PHE A 252 13.05 13.85 -18.82
N GLN A 253 12.61 14.20 -17.62
CA GLN A 253 11.19 14.39 -17.31
C GLN A 253 10.63 15.54 -18.13
N LEU A 254 11.28 16.72 -18.12
CA LEU A 254 10.91 17.90 -18.93
C LEU A 254 10.77 17.56 -20.41
N LYS A 255 11.69 16.77 -20.97
CA LYS A 255 11.58 16.28 -22.34
C LYS A 255 10.34 15.40 -22.51
N SER A 256 10.05 14.50 -21.58
CA SER A 256 9.01 13.46 -21.72
C SER A 256 7.55 13.92 -21.51
N LEU A 257 7.33 15.16 -21.08
CA LEU A 257 6.00 15.69 -20.78
C LEU A 257 5.26 16.20 -22.02
N PRO A 258 4.11 15.62 -22.40
CA PRO A 258 3.10 16.39 -23.09
C PRO A 258 2.54 17.42 -22.11
N ALA A 259 2.51 18.71 -22.48
CA ALA A 259 2.14 19.82 -21.59
C ALA A 259 0.67 19.80 -21.10
N ILE A 260 -0.15 18.88 -21.60
CA ILE A 260 -1.58 18.74 -21.26
C ILE A 260 -1.80 17.84 -20.03
N ALA A 261 -0.73 17.31 -19.42
CA ALA A 261 -0.89 16.34 -18.34
C ALA A 261 -1.42 17.00 -17.06
N LYS A 262 -2.71 16.74 -16.74
CA LYS A 262 -3.31 16.89 -15.40
C LYS A 262 -2.28 16.56 -14.31
N LEU A 263 -1.90 17.56 -13.49
CA LEU A 263 -1.20 17.55 -12.17
C LEU A 263 -0.15 16.45 -11.84
N GLY A 264 -0.39 15.16 -12.09
CA GLY A 264 0.47 14.03 -11.68
C GLY A 264 1.88 14.04 -12.25
N LYS A 265 2.05 14.46 -13.51
CA LYS A 265 3.34 14.49 -14.20
C LYS A 265 4.20 15.68 -13.77
N GLU A 266 3.55 16.80 -13.50
CA GLU A 266 4.12 17.99 -12.86
C GLU A 266 4.65 17.65 -11.45
N PHE A 267 3.91 16.87 -10.66
CA PHE A 267 4.41 16.36 -9.36
C PHE A 267 5.67 15.50 -9.49
N GLY A 268 5.83 14.76 -10.59
CA GLY A 268 7.04 13.97 -10.85
C GLY A 268 8.29 14.86 -11.02
N ILE A 269 8.19 15.93 -11.81
CA ILE A 269 9.27 16.92 -11.99
C ILE A 269 9.57 17.60 -10.66
N MET A 270 8.53 18.03 -9.94
CA MET A 270 8.68 18.74 -8.66
C MET A 270 9.46 17.92 -7.64
N LYS A 271 9.27 16.59 -7.61
CA LYS A 271 10.05 15.70 -6.73
C LYS A 271 11.54 15.67 -7.09
N VAL A 272 11.88 15.54 -8.38
CA VAL A 272 13.29 15.51 -8.83
C VAL A 272 13.94 16.88 -8.62
N LEU A 273 13.20 17.96 -8.89
CA LEU A 273 13.63 19.33 -8.69
C LEU A 273 13.87 19.65 -7.21
N LEU A 274 12.97 19.21 -6.33
CA LEU A 274 13.12 19.31 -4.89
C LEU A 274 14.41 18.65 -4.42
N ASN A 275 14.71 17.43 -4.91
CA ASN A 275 15.98 16.74 -4.59
C ASN A 275 17.21 17.52 -5.09
N LEU A 276 17.16 18.10 -6.29
CA LEU A 276 18.24 18.94 -6.82
C LEU A 276 18.50 20.15 -5.91
N VAL A 277 17.45 20.89 -5.55
CA VAL A 277 17.59 22.08 -4.70
C VAL A 277 18.11 21.69 -3.32
N LEU A 278 17.58 20.63 -2.73
CA LEU A 278 18.04 20.13 -1.43
C LEU A 278 19.52 19.68 -1.49
N ALA A 279 19.94 18.98 -2.56
CA ALA A 279 21.33 18.57 -2.74
C ALA A 279 22.28 19.77 -2.86
N ILE A 280 21.88 20.82 -3.60
CA ILE A 280 22.65 22.08 -3.71
C ILE A 280 22.76 22.75 -2.34
N THR A 281 21.66 22.85 -1.59
CA THR A 281 21.67 23.43 -0.24
C THR A 281 22.60 22.66 0.70
N CYS A 282 22.62 21.33 0.62
CA CYS A 282 23.54 20.48 1.37
C CYS A 282 25.01 20.75 0.99
N LEU A 283 25.30 20.91 -0.29
CA LEU A 283 26.64 21.20 -0.79
C LEU A 283 27.15 22.58 -0.33
N ILE A 284 26.26 23.57 -0.25
CA ILE A 284 26.58 24.90 0.29
C ILE A 284 26.84 24.83 1.81
N ALA A 285 26.04 24.06 2.54
CA ALA A 285 26.20 23.88 3.99
C ALA A 285 27.54 23.21 4.37
N ILE A 286 27.96 22.19 3.62
CA ILE A 286 29.22 21.46 3.85
C ILE A 286 30.46 22.33 3.61
N ASN A 287 30.36 23.33 2.72
CA ASN A 287 31.47 24.25 2.41
C ASN A 287 31.56 25.47 3.35
N GLY A 288 30.91 25.42 4.52
CA GLY A 288 31.12 26.40 5.60
C GLY A 288 30.20 27.62 5.60
N TYR A 289 29.22 27.70 4.70
CA TYR A 289 28.27 28.82 4.60
C TYR A 289 26.95 28.52 5.33
N LEU A 290 27.02 28.11 6.61
CA LEU A 290 25.86 27.63 7.36
C LEU A 290 24.76 28.69 7.56
N SER A 291 25.14 29.96 7.76
CA SER A 291 24.19 31.08 7.88
C SER A 291 23.37 31.28 6.60
N HIS A 292 24.02 31.16 5.45
CA HIS A 292 23.36 31.25 4.14
C HIS A 292 22.52 30.00 3.83
N ALA A 293 22.88 28.82 4.35
CA ALA A 293 22.12 27.59 4.15
C ALA A 293 20.70 27.68 4.75
N VAL A 294 20.55 28.32 5.92
CA VAL A 294 19.24 28.55 6.56
C VAL A 294 18.40 29.53 5.74
N THR A 295 19.01 30.62 5.24
CA THR A 295 18.34 31.57 4.35
C THR A 295 17.94 30.93 3.02
N LEU A 296 18.81 30.11 2.42
CA LEU A 296 18.55 29.32 1.21
C LEU A 296 17.41 28.30 1.42
N ALA A 297 17.39 27.62 2.56
CA ALA A 297 16.30 26.72 2.94
C ALA A 297 14.96 27.48 3.09
N GLY A 298 14.98 28.69 3.66
CA GLY A 298 13.81 29.58 3.73
C GLY A 298 13.33 30.10 2.37
N LEU A 299 14.25 30.32 1.42
CA LEU A 299 13.95 30.72 0.04
C LEU A 299 13.56 29.55 -0.88
N MET A 300 13.74 28.31 -0.43
CA MET A 300 13.46 27.09 -1.20
C MET A 300 12.03 27.03 -1.76
N PRO A 301 10.96 27.36 -1.00
CA PRO A 301 9.61 27.35 -1.55
C PRO A 301 9.43 28.33 -2.71
N ILE A 302 10.04 29.51 -2.63
CA ILE A 302 9.98 30.55 -3.66
C ILE A 302 10.74 30.09 -4.91
N GLY A 303 11.94 29.53 -4.74
CA GLY A 303 12.73 28.97 -5.84
C GLY A 303 12.02 27.83 -6.56
N LEU A 304 11.35 26.93 -5.82
CA LEU A 304 10.56 25.85 -6.39
C LEU A 304 9.36 26.35 -7.18
N VAL A 305 8.66 27.39 -6.70
CA VAL A 305 7.55 28.01 -7.43
C VAL A 305 8.06 28.67 -8.72
N LEU A 306 9.17 29.40 -8.67
CA LEU A 306 9.75 30.03 -9.87
C LEU A 306 10.20 29.00 -10.91
N LEU A 307 10.90 27.94 -10.47
CA LEU A 307 11.32 26.85 -11.35
C LEU A 307 10.13 26.07 -11.94
N PHE A 308 9.06 25.89 -11.16
CA PHE A 308 7.81 25.32 -11.65
C PHE A 308 7.20 26.21 -12.75
N ILE A 309 7.11 27.52 -12.52
CA ILE A 309 6.62 28.49 -13.50
C ILE A 309 7.45 28.45 -14.79
N VAL A 310 8.78 28.45 -14.69
CA VAL A 310 9.67 28.34 -15.87
C VAL A 310 9.47 27.03 -16.60
N SER A 311 9.40 25.91 -15.88
CA SER A 311 9.15 24.57 -16.46
C SER A 311 7.79 24.50 -17.18
N TYR A 312 6.77 25.14 -16.60
CA TYR A 312 5.44 25.25 -17.17
C TYR A 312 5.46 26.08 -18.45
N PHE A 313 6.09 27.25 -18.46
CA PHE A 313 6.22 28.09 -19.65
C PHE A 313 6.99 27.39 -20.78
N LEU A 314 8.12 26.74 -20.48
CA LEU A 314 8.87 25.96 -21.49
C LEU A 314 8.01 24.85 -22.10
N SER A 315 7.24 24.15 -21.26
CA SER A 315 6.31 23.11 -21.70
C SER A 315 5.19 23.69 -22.57
N TYR A 316 4.66 24.86 -22.20
CA TYR A 316 3.63 25.58 -22.93
C TYR A 316 4.10 26.04 -24.32
N PHE A 317 5.31 26.62 -24.44
CA PHE A 317 5.87 26.99 -25.75
C PHE A 317 6.05 25.79 -26.67
N ARG A 318 6.58 24.68 -26.12
CA ARG A 318 6.72 23.43 -26.87
C ARG A 318 5.37 22.87 -27.31
N MET A 319 4.36 22.94 -26.43
CA MET A 319 3.00 22.53 -26.76
C MET A 319 2.45 23.32 -27.95
N LYS A 320 2.58 24.65 -27.95
CA LYS A 320 2.11 25.51 -29.03
C LYS A 320 2.75 25.14 -30.38
N PHE A 321 4.03 24.79 -30.38
CA PHE A 321 4.72 24.31 -31.59
C PHE A 321 4.09 23.03 -32.14
N TYR A 322 3.88 22.00 -31.30
CA TYR A 322 3.27 20.75 -31.74
C TYR A 322 1.78 20.89 -32.10
N ILE A 323 1.05 21.80 -31.44
CA ILE A 323 -0.34 22.12 -31.82
C ILE A 323 -0.38 22.62 -33.26
N GLY A 324 0.49 23.56 -33.64
CA GLY A 324 0.54 24.05 -35.01
C GLY A 324 0.81 22.94 -36.04
N ILE A 325 1.62 21.94 -35.68
CA ILE A 325 1.82 20.74 -36.53
C ILE A 325 0.56 19.88 -36.58
N ILE A 326 -0.11 19.64 -35.45
CA ILE A 326 -1.36 18.86 -35.39
C ILE A 326 -2.45 19.52 -36.25
N GLU A 327 -2.67 20.83 -36.09
CA GLU A 327 -3.62 21.60 -36.88
C GLU A 327 -3.30 21.53 -38.38
N SER A 328 -2.01 21.60 -38.73
CA SER A 328 -1.57 21.46 -40.13
C SER A 328 -1.88 20.08 -40.69
N LEU A 329 -1.73 19.01 -39.89
CA LEU A 329 -2.04 17.64 -40.31
C LEU A 329 -3.54 17.36 -40.40
N GLU A 330 -4.35 18.00 -39.55
CA GLU A 330 -5.81 17.86 -39.55
C GLU A 330 -6.50 18.65 -40.66
N ALA A 331 -5.81 19.61 -41.28
CA ALA A 331 -6.34 20.41 -42.39
C ALA A 331 -6.78 19.57 -43.60
N VAL A 332 -6.28 18.33 -43.73
CA VAL A 332 -6.66 17.40 -44.80
C VAL A 332 -7.47 16.23 -44.23
N HIS A 333 -8.68 16.02 -44.77
CA HIS A 333 -9.57 14.95 -44.33
C HIS A 333 -9.02 13.53 -44.57
N SER A 334 -8.21 13.35 -45.62
CA SER A 334 -7.70 12.05 -46.08
C SER A 334 -6.18 12.10 -46.35
N PRO A 335 -5.35 12.20 -45.31
CA PRO A 335 -3.91 12.38 -45.47
C PRO A 335 -3.25 11.11 -46.03
N THR A 336 -2.49 11.26 -47.11
CA THR A 336 -1.68 10.20 -47.71
C THR A 336 -0.33 10.05 -47.01
N PHE A 337 0.39 8.96 -47.30
CA PHE A 337 1.75 8.75 -46.80
C PHE A 337 2.69 9.91 -47.12
N GLU A 338 2.67 10.37 -48.38
CA GLU A 338 3.48 11.50 -48.86
C GLU A 338 3.13 12.82 -48.15
N TYR A 339 1.85 13.01 -47.84
CA TYR A 339 1.40 14.16 -47.08
C TYR A 339 1.97 14.15 -45.66
N PHE A 340 1.94 13.01 -44.97
CA PHE A 340 2.59 12.86 -43.67
C PHE A 340 4.09 13.11 -43.75
N GLU A 341 4.76 12.57 -44.77
CA GLU A 341 6.18 12.77 -44.98
C GLU A 341 6.53 14.25 -45.21
N SER A 342 5.72 14.98 -45.97
CA SER A 342 5.95 16.39 -46.26
C SER A 342 5.91 17.28 -45.01
N ILE A 343 4.91 17.09 -44.14
CA ILE A 343 4.70 17.90 -42.93
C ILE A 343 5.65 17.44 -41.81
N LEU A 344 5.85 16.13 -41.65
CA LEU A 344 6.65 15.54 -40.57
C LEU A 344 8.14 15.41 -40.91
N LYS A 345 8.58 15.95 -42.06
CA LYS A 345 10.00 15.99 -42.46
C LYS A 345 10.89 16.69 -41.42
N HIS A 346 10.34 17.71 -40.75
CA HIS A 346 11.05 18.50 -39.75
C HIS A 346 11.20 17.77 -38.40
N ILE A 347 10.38 16.74 -38.13
CA ILE A 347 10.48 15.92 -36.93
C ILE A 347 11.52 14.83 -37.18
N ARG A 348 12.72 14.98 -36.59
CA ARG A 348 13.86 14.10 -36.85
C ARG A 348 13.96 12.93 -35.89
N THR A 349 13.51 13.09 -34.65
CA THR A 349 13.68 12.06 -33.62
C THR A 349 12.39 11.30 -33.36
N GLU A 350 12.53 10.02 -33.04
CA GLU A 350 11.40 9.20 -32.57
C GLU A 350 10.73 9.84 -31.35
N PHE A 351 11.53 10.44 -30.47
CA PHE A 351 11.05 11.09 -29.26
C PHE A 351 10.05 12.22 -29.54
N ASP A 352 10.34 13.06 -30.53
CA ASP A 352 9.45 14.14 -30.94
C ASP A 352 8.14 13.59 -31.54
N PHE A 353 8.20 12.47 -32.25
CA PHE A 353 7.02 11.73 -32.69
C PHE A 353 6.17 11.22 -31.52
N ARG A 354 6.81 10.68 -30.48
CA ARG A 354 6.10 10.25 -29.26
C ARG A 354 5.37 11.42 -28.61
N ILE A 355 5.97 12.60 -28.56
CA ILE A 355 5.32 13.82 -28.03
C ILE A 355 4.14 14.23 -28.89
N LEU A 356 4.32 14.28 -30.22
CA LEU A 356 3.26 14.63 -31.17
C LEU A 356 2.05 13.70 -30.99
N ILE A 357 2.26 12.39 -30.93
CA ILE A 357 1.21 11.39 -30.73
C ILE A 357 0.51 11.58 -29.39
N LYS A 358 1.28 11.76 -28.30
CA LYS A 358 0.70 11.99 -26.96
C LYS A 358 -0.16 13.26 -26.93
N LEU A 359 0.29 14.35 -27.56
CA LEU A 359 -0.47 15.59 -27.65
C LEU A 359 -1.72 15.43 -28.52
N GLY A 360 -1.60 14.78 -29.68
CA GLY A 360 -2.72 14.49 -30.57
C GLY A 360 -3.83 13.68 -29.89
N ILE A 361 -3.47 12.61 -29.17
CA ILE A 361 -4.42 11.82 -28.37
C ILE A 361 -5.06 12.68 -27.26
N SER A 362 -4.27 13.52 -26.58
CA SER A 362 -4.76 14.39 -25.50
C SER A 362 -5.74 15.45 -25.99
N PHE A 363 -5.52 15.99 -27.20
CA PHE A 363 -6.42 16.94 -27.87
C PHE A 363 -7.59 16.27 -28.59
N ASN A 364 -7.75 14.94 -28.48
CA ASN A 364 -8.81 14.19 -29.15
C ASN A 364 -8.77 14.33 -30.68
N SER A 365 -7.58 14.48 -31.25
CA SER A 365 -7.40 14.57 -32.70
C SER A 365 -7.69 13.21 -33.34
N SER A 366 -8.67 13.17 -34.26
CA SER A 366 -9.10 11.92 -34.91
C SER A 366 -8.00 11.26 -35.76
N LEU A 367 -7.05 12.07 -36.24
CA LEU A 367 -5.93 11.64 -37.08
C LEU A 367 -5.07 10.57 -36.42
N PHE A 368 -4.75 10.74 -35.13
CA PHE A 368 -3.90 9.84 -34.36
C PHE A 368 -4.61 8.53 -33.96
N PHE A 369 -5.82 8.32 -34.47
CA PHE A 369 -6.56 7.07 -34.34
C PHE A 369 -6.88 6.45 -35.71
N LYS A 370 -6.32 6.99 -36.80
CA LYS A 370 -6.48 6.47 -38.17
C LYS A 370 -5.41 5.42 -38.48
N GLN A 371 -5.77 4.42 -39.29
CA GLN A 371 -4.87 3.33 -39.66
C GLN A 371 -3.73 3.82 -40.57
N GLU A 372 -4.00 4.80 -41.43
CA GLU A 372 -3.03 5.41 -42.34
C GLU A 372 -1.88 6.07 -41.58
N PHE A 373 -2.19 6.78 -40.50
CA PHE A 373 -1.19 7.41 -39.64
C PHE A 373 -0.37 6.35 -38.89
N LEU A 374 -1.00 5.29 -38.38
CA LEU A 374 -0.27 4.18 -37.76
C LEU A 374 0.67 3.50 -38.76
N GLY A 375 0.21 3.25 -39.99
CA GLY A 375 1.02 2.67 -41.06
C GLY A 375 2.26 3.52 -41.37
N TYR A 376 2.10 4.84 -41.44
CA TYR A 376 3.21 5.78 -41.61
C TYR A 376 4.22 5.71 -40.45
N VAL A 377 3.75 5.71 -39.21
CA VAL A 377 4.61 5.68 -38.03
C VAL A 377 5.37 4.36 -37.91
N MET A 378 4.70 3.23 -38.18
CA MET A 378 5.30 1.90 -38.11
C MET A 378 6.32 1.65 -39.22
N SER A 379 6.11 2.19 -40.42
CA SER A 379 7.10 2.09 -41.50
C SER A 379 8.35 2.95 -41.22
N ARG A 380 8.18 4.11 -40.58
CA ARG A 380 9.27 5.02 -40.22
C ARG A 380 10.09 4.52 -39.02
N PHE A 381 9.45 3.85 -38.06
CA PHE A 381 10.09 3.35 -36.83
C PHE A 381 9.79 1.86 -36.58
N PRO A 382 10.20 0.94 -37.47
CA PRO A 382 9.79 -0.48 -37.42
C PRO A 382 10.32 -1.23 -36.20
N ASN A 383 11.45 -0.79 -35.64
CA ASN A 383 12.07 -1.41 -34.46
C ASN A 383 11.70 -0.72 -33.14
N SER A 384 10.79 0.27 -33.15
CA SER A 384 10.40 0.98 -31.94
C SER A 384 9.37 0.19 -31.13
N GLU A 385 9.77 -0.24 -29.93
CA GLU A 385 8.83 -0.81 -28.96
C GLU A 385 7.75 0.17 -28.50
N TRP A 386 8.07 1.47 -28.47
CA TRP A 386 7.09 2.48 -28.09
C TRP A 386 5.97 2.57 -29.14
N MET A 387 6.34 2.57 -30.43
CA MET A 387 5.36 2.59 -31.53
C MET A 387 4.54 1.30 -31.56
N LEU A 388 5.15 0.15 -31.26
CA LEU A 388 4.44 -1.11 -31.09
C LEU A 388 3.42 -1.05 -29.94
N ARG A 389 3.77 -0.46 -28.79
CA ARG A 389 2.81 -0.26 -27.67
C ARG A 389 1.65 0.66 -28.05
N TYR A 390 1.91 1.68 -28.84
CA TYR A 390 0.88 2.55 -29.40
C TYR A 390 -0.05 1.77 -30.35
N ALA A 391 0.50 0.92 -31.23
CA ALA A 391 -0.30 0.03 -32.08
C ALA A 391 -1.19 -0.91 -31.24
N ILE A 392 -0.61 -1.61 -30.25
CA ILE A 392 -1.35 -2.51 -29.34
C ILE A 392 -2.51 -1.77 -28.68
N TYR A 393 -2.28 -0.53 -28.24
CA TYR A 393 -3.32 0.30 -27.66
C TYR A 393 -4.45 0.66 -28.62
N LEU A 394 -4.14 1.03 -29.87
CA LEU A 394 -5.17 1.37 -30.86
C LEU A 394 -6.06 0.15 -31.16
N TYR A 395 -5.45 -1.01 -31.42
CA TYR A 395 -6.21 -2.24 -31.64
C TYR A 395 -7.02 -2.66 -30.41
N SER A 396 -6.51 -2.49 -29.19
CA SER A 396 -7.20 -2.95 -27.99
C SER A 396 -8.28 -1.99 -27.48
N ASN A 397 -8.06 -0.67 -27.57
CA ASN A 397 -8.90 0.34 -26.91
C ASN A 397 -9.71 1.21 -27.87
N VAL A 398 -9.43 1.14 -29.18
CA VAL A 398 -10.05 2.03 -30.18
C VAL A 398 -10.71 1.25 -31.31
N TRP A 399 -9.97 0.37 -32.01
CA TRP A 399 -10.49 -0.34 -33.18
C TRP A 399 -11.13 -1.69 -32.84
N GLY A 400 -10.71 -2.33 -31.75
CA GLY A 400 -11.05 -3.71 -31.45
C GLY A 400 -10.07 -4.69 -32.10
N VAL A 401 -10.06 -5.92 -31.57
CA VAL A 401 -9.16 -6.99 -32.02
C VAL A 401 -9.99 -8.03 -32.78
N ASP A 402 -9.73 -8.16 -34.08
CA ASP A 402 -10.26 -9.23 -34.93
C ASP A 402 -9.43 -10.52 -34.78
N ASN A 403 -9.87 -11.61 -35.41
CA ASN A 403 -9.21 -12.91 -35.30
C ASN A 403 -7.77 -12.88 -35.83
N THR A 404 -7.50 -12.11 -36.89
CA THR A 404 -6.16 -11.99 -37.47
C THR A 404 -5.23 -11.23 -36.53
N THR A 405 -5.66 -10.08 -36.00
CA THR A 405 -4.88 -9.31 -35.02
C THR A 405 -4.65 -10.11 -33.74
N TYR A 406 -5.64 -10.88 -33.28
CA TYR A 406 -5.49 -11.75 -32.11
C TYR A 406 -4.38 -12.80 -32.32
N LYS A 407 -4.40 -13.50 -33.45
CA LYS A 407 -3.35 -14.48 -33.82
C LYS A 407 -1.99 -13.81 -33.93
N TYR A 408 -1.94 -12.60 -34.49
CA TYR A 408 -0.71 -11.82 -34.58
C TYR A 408 -0.18 -11.42 -33.19
N PHE A 409 -1.04 -10.99 -32.27
CA PHE A 409 -0.65 -10.69 -30.89
C PHE A 409 -0.15 -11.93 -30.13
N LEU A 410 -0.79 -13.08 -30.32
CA LEU A 410 -0.31 -14.34 -29.78
C LEU A 410 1.07 -14.71 -30.35
N HIS A 411 1.26 -14.56 -31.65
CA HIS A 411 2.55 -14.79 -32.29
C HIS A 411 3.61 -13.84 -31.73
N LEU A 412 3.34 -12.55 -31.62
CA LEU A 412 4.27 -11.58 -31.03
C LEU A 412 4.60 -11.91 -29.56
N LEU A 413 3.64 -12.41 -28.77
CA LEU A 413 3.90 -12.87 -27.39
C LEU A 413 4.81 -14.10 -27.34
N SER A 414 4.72 -14.96 -28.37
CA SER A 414 5.60 -16.14 -28.49
C SER A 414 7.03 -15.78 -28.89
N VAL A 415 7.24 -14.60 -29.49
CA VAL A 415 8.56 -14.10 -29.87
C VAL A 415 9.21 -13.37 -28.69
N GLU A 416 10.32 -13.91 -28.16
CA GLU A 416 10.93 -13.47 -26.89
C GLU A 416 11.70 -12.14 -26.93
N LYS A 417 11.66 -11.39 -28.04
CA LYS A 417 12.52 -10.21 -28.23
C LYS A 417 12.01 -8.90 -27.60
N LEU A 418 10.80 -8.89 -27.05
CA LEU A 418 10.14 -7.67 -26.57
C LEU A 418 10.48 -7.34 -25.11
N GLU A 419 10.55 -6.06 -24.73
CA GLU A 419 10.63 -5.66 -23.32
C GLU A 419 9.42 -6.16 -22.52
N PHE A 420 9.63 -6.46 -21.25
CA PHE A 420 8.59 -6.96 -20.35
C PHE A 420 7.33 -6.08 -20.33
N SER A 421 7.46 -4.75 -20.37
CA SER A 421 6.31 -3.83 -20.43
C SER A 421 5.50 -3.95 -21.71
N THR A 422 6.15 -4.22 -22.84
CA THR A 422 5.47 -4.48 -24.13
C THR A 422 4.76 -5.83 -24.07
N GLN A 423 5.43 -6.85 -23.54
CA GLN A 423 4.84 -8.18 -23.34
C GLN A 423 3.62 -8.11 -22.42
N LEU A 424 3.66 -7.30 -21.36
CA LEU A 424 2.53 -7.11 -20.45
C LEU A 424 1.33 -6.48 -21.14
N MET A 425 1.51 -5.38 -21.89
CA MET A 425 0.40 -4.77 -22.63
C MET A 425 -0.20 -5.72 -23.67
N LEU A 426 0.66 -6.46 -24.37
CA LEU A 426 0.25 -7.44 -25.37
C LEU A 426 -0.49 -8.63 -24.73
N PHE A 427 0.00 -9.10 -23.58
CA PHE A 427 -0.65 -10.15 -22.81
C PHE A 427 -2.00 -9.69 -22.27
N GLU A 428 -2.09 -8.48 -21.72
CA GLU A 428 -3.36 -7.92 -21.26
C GLU A 428 -4.38 -7.83 -22.40
N ALA A 429 -3.95 -7.45 -23.61
CA ALA A 429 -4.82 -7.43 -24.79
C ALA A 429 -5.34 -8.84 -25.09
N VAL A 430 -4.44 -9.81 -25.25
CA VAL A 430 -4.78 -11.22 -25.50
C VAL A 430 -5.67 -11.76 -24.39
N TYR A 431 -5.37 -11.46 -23.12
CA TYR A 431 -6.12 -11.91 -21.95
C TYR A 431 -7.56 -11.40 -21.95
N CYS A 432 -7.78 -10.13 -22.32
CA CYS A 432 -9.12 -9.55 -22.39
C CYS A 432 -9.94 -10.17 -23.54
N TYR A 433 -9.34 -10.33 -24.72
CA TYR A 433 -10.05 -10.87 -25.89
C TYR A 433 -10.23 -12.39 -25.86
N MET A 434 -9.30 -13.15 -25.26
CA MET A 434 -9.46 -14.59 -25.01
C MET A 434 -10.70 -14.90 -24.16
N GLN A 435 -11.13 -13.98 -23.30
CA GLN A 435 -12.33 -14.21 -22.47
C GLN A 435 -13.64 -14.11 -23.27
N THR A 436 -13.61 -13.49 -24.44
CA THR A 436 -14.78 -13.32 -25.32
C THR A 436 -14.79 -14.27 -26.51
N SER A 437 -13.75 -15.09 -26.70
CA SER A 437 -13.68 -16.07 -27.78
C SER A 437 -14.85 -17.05 -27.73
N GLU A 438 -15.23 -17.58 -28.90
CA GLU A 438 -16.25 -18.61 -29.01
C GLU A 438 -15.80 -19.90 -28.31
N GLU A 439 -14.54 -20.29 -28.52
CA GLU A 439 -13.90 -21.35 -27.78
C GLU A 439 -13.39 -20.83 -26.44
N SER A 440 -14.08 -21.18 -25.36
CA SER A 440 -13.62 -20.85 -24.00
C SER A 440 -12.33 -21.60 -23.66
N SER A 441 -11.38 -20.92 -23.05
CA SER A 441 -10.13 -21.55 -22.61
C SER A 441 -10.39 -22.67 -21.60
N PRO A 442 -9.53 -23.71 -21.53
CA PRO A 442 -9.69 -24.82 -20.59
C PRO A 442 -9.78 -24.36 -19.12
N LEU A 443 -9.06 -23.30 -18.76
CA LEU A 443 -9.11 -22.71 -17.41
C LEU A 443 -10.51 -22.20 -17.07
N ILE A 444 -11.13 -21.44 -17.98
CA ILE A 444 -12.49 -20.92 -17.78
C ILE A 444 -13.48 -22.08 -17.72
N LYS A 445 -13.35 -23.09 -18.60
CA LYS A 445 -14.23 -24.26 -18.59
C LYS A 445 -14.17 -25.02 -17.26
N ASN A 446 -12.98 -25.23 -16.71
CA ASN A 446 -12.79 -25.92 -15.43
C ASN A 446 -13.38 -25.14 -14.26
N ASP A 447 -13.14 -23.83 -14.17
CA ASP A 447 -13.73 -22.98 -13.12
C ASP A 447 -15.26 -22.89 -13.25
N MET A 448 -15.80 -22.86 -14.48
CA MET A 448 -17.25 -22.90 -14.73
C MET A 448 -17.86 -24.24 -14.30
N LYS A 449 -17.20 -25.37 -14.57
CA LYS A 449 -17.65 -26.70 -14.11
C LYS A 449 -17.74 -26.76 -12.59
N GLN A 450 -16.71 -26.29 -11.88
CA GLN A 450 -16.72 -26.20 -10.42
C GLN A 450 -17.87 -25.30 -9.91
N CYS A 451 -18.16 -24.20 -10.61
CA CYS A 451 -19.28 -23.34 -10.24
C CYS A 451 -20.63 -24.09 -10.32
N ILE A 452 -20.83 -24.88 -11.36
CA ILE A 452 -22.04 -25.70 -11.54
C ILE A 452 -22.14 -26.76 -10.43
N GLU A 453 -21.03 -27.43 -10.10
CA GLU A 453 -20.97 -28.40 -9.00
C GLU A 453 -21.36 -27.78 -7.66
N ILE A 454 -20.86 -26.57 -7.34
CA ILE A 454 -21.21 -25.85 -6.10
C ILE A 454 -22.70 -25.48 -6.08
N ILE A 455 -23.27 -25.03 -7.19
CA ILE A 455 -24.71 -24.72 -7.28
C ILE A 455 -25.55 -25.98 -7.05
N SER A 456 -25.14 -27.12 -7.62
CA SER A 456 -25.79 -28.42 -7.40
C SER A 456 -25.72 -28.85 -5.93
N GLN A 457 -24.56 -28.73 -5.30
CA GLN A 457 -24.38 -29.00 -3.86
C GLN A 457 -25.29 -28.12 -3.00
N PHE A 458 -25.47 -26.85 -3.35
CA PHE A 458 -26.40 -25.96 -2.64
C PHE A 458 -27.84 -26.43 -2.76
N GLY A 459 -28.25 -26.88 -3.95
CA GLY A 459 -29.56 -27.48 -4.19
C GLY A 459 -29.79 -28.72 -3.32
N LEU A 460 -28.82 -29.62 -3.25
CA LEU A 460 -28.85 -30.82 -2.42
C LEU A 460 -28.92 -30.49 -0.92
N ALA A 461 -28.04 -29.61 -0.43
CA ALA A 461 -28.04 -29.20 0.97
C ALA A 461 -29.36 -28.54 1.38
N THR A 462 -29.92 -27.70 0.50
CA THR A 462 -31.23 -27.07 0.73
C THR A 462 -32.36 -28.10 0.75
N LYS A 463 -32.33 -29.10 -0.14
CA LYS A 463 -33.32 -30.20 -0.15
C LYS A 463 -33.26 -31.02 1.14
N ILE A 464 -32.06 -31.36 1.60
CA ILE A 464 -31.83 -32.08 2.86
C ILE A 464 -32.40 -31.27 4.03
N LEU A 465 -32.01 -29.98 4.13
CA LEU A 465 -32.51 -29.07 5.15
C LEU A 465 -34.05 -29.06 5.24
N TRP A 466 -34.74 -28.87 4.11
CA TRP A 466 -36.21 -28.82 4.11
C TRP A 466 -36.85 -30.18 4.39
N SER A 467 -36.19 -31.29 4.02
CA SER A 467 -36.67 -32.64 4.33
C SER A 467 -36.52 -33.01 5.82
N HIS A 468 -35.57 -32.38 6.52
CA HIS A 468 -35.31 -32.59 7.94
C HIS A 468 -35.96 -31.53 8.83
N ALA A 469 -36.35 -30.38 8.29
CA ALA A 469 -37.03 -29.32 9.00
C ALA A 469 -38.23 -29.76 9.87
N PRO A 470 -39.08 -30.72 9.44
CA PRO A 470 -40.18 -31.19 10.28
C PRO A 470 -39.79 -32.25 11.33
N LYS A 471 -38.53 -32.73 11.39
CA LYS A 471 -38.15 -33.95 12.14
C LYS A 471 -37.38 -33.71 13.45
N SER A 472 -36.45 -32.75 13.55
CA SER A 472 -35.76 -32.40 14.82
C SER A 472 -34.99 -31.07 14.74
N SER A 473 -34.85 -30.36 15.87
CA SER A 473 -34.10 -29.09 15.98
C SER A 473 -32.58 -29.26 15.86
N ASP A 474 -32.04 -30.37 16.35
CA ASP A 474 -30.57 -30.59 16.40
C ASP A 474 -30.01 -30.93 15.02
N THR A 475 -30.78 -31.68 14.21
CA THR A 475 -30.44 -31.92 12.80
C THR A 475 -30.56 -30.65 11.95
N LEU A 476 -31.54 -29.79 12.26
CA LEU A 476 -31.76 -28.54 11.54
C LEU A 476 -30.56 -27.58 11.65
N TYR A 477 -29.93 -27.49 12.83
CA TYR A 477 -28.75 -26.63 13.01
C TYR A 477 -27.58 -27.08 12.14
N ASN A 478 -27.28 -28.38 12.10
CA ASN A 478 -26.21 -28.95 11.29
C ASN A 478 -26.48 -28.79 9.79
N ASP A 479 -27.72 -28.99 9.36
CA ASP A 479 -28.13 -28.80 7.97
C ASP A 479 -28.06 -27.31 7.56
N LEU A 480 -28.46 -26.39 8.44
CA LEU A 480 -28.31 -24.94 8.24
C LEU A 480 -26.83 -24.54 8.12
N LYS A 481 -25.97 -25.12 8.95
CA LYS A 481 -24.51 -24.91 8.88
C LYS A 481 -23.96 -25.38 7.53
N SER A 482 -24.34 -26.58 7.07
CA SER A 482 -23.96 -27.11 5.76
C SER A 482 -24.41 -26.21 4.61
N VAL A 483 -25.66 -25.74 4.62
CA VAL A 483 -26.18 -24.78 3.62
C VAL A 483 -25.37 -23.48 3.63
N ASN A 484 -25.02 -22.96 4.81
CA ASN A 484 -24.21 -21.75 4.94
C ASN A 484 -22.78 -21.95 4.44
N GLU A 485 -22.16 -23.11 4.70
CA GLU A 485 -20.82 -23.44 4.20
C GLU A 485 -20.79 -23.47 2.67
N VAL A 486 -21.75 -24.17 2.04
CA VAL A 486 -21.86 -24.19 0.57
C VAL A 486 -22.15 -22.80 0.00
N LEU A 487 -22.96 -21.99 0.68
CA LEU A 487 -23.23 -20.62 0.27
C LEU A 487 -21.98 -19.72 0.38
N GLN A 488 -21.12 -19.94 1.38
CA GLN A 488 -19.82 -19.27 1.49
C GLN A 488 -18.84 -19.72 0.40
N LEU A 489 -18.80 -21.02 0.09
CA LEU A 489 -18.02 -21.56 -1.02
C LEU A 489 -18.45 -20.94 -2.36
N ALA A 490 -19.77 -20.92 -2.64
CA ALA A 490 -20.33 -20.28 -3.82
C ALA A 490 -19.98 -18.79 -3.90
N SER A 491 -20.09 -18.07 -2.76
CA SER A 491 -19.72 -16.66 -2.71
C SER A 491 -18.25 -16.44 -3.01
N THR A 492 -17.37 -17.29 -2.50
CA THR A 492 -15.92 -17.22 -2.70
C THR A 492 -15.56 -17.53 -4.14
N HIS A 493 -16.15 -18.58 -4.72
CA HIS A 493 -15.90 -19.00 -6.11
C HIS A 493 -16.39 -17.97 -7.13
N ILE A 494 -17.62 -17.46 -6.98
CA ILE A 494 -18.13 -16.38 -7.84
C ILE A 494 -17.24 -15.14 -7.74
N LYS A 495 -16.79 -14.77 -6.54
CA LYS A 495 -15.85 -13.64 -6.37
C LYS A 495 -14.51 -13.88 -7.07
N LYS A 496 -13.96 -15.10 -6.99
CA LYS A 496 -12.74 -15.53 -7.71
C LYS A 496 -12.95 -15.38 -9.22
N MET A 497 -13.95 -16.04 -9.79
CA MET A 497 -14.24 -16.00 -11.22
C MET A 497 -14.50 -14.58 -11.72
N SER A 498 -15.17 -13.74 -10.92
CA SER A 498 -15.40 -12.33 -11.24
C SER A 498 -14.12 -11.49 -11.28
N ALA A 499 -13.10 -11.88 -10.52
CA ALA A 499 -11.81 -11.19 -10.50
C ALA A 499 -10.90 -11.66 -11.64
N LEU A 500 -10.97 -12.95 -11.99
CA LEU A 500 -10.20 -13.52 -13.10
C LEU A 500 -10.83 -13.12 -14.43
N TYR A 501 -12.09 -13.45 -14.66
CA TYR A 501 -12.69 -13.42 -16.00
C TYR A 501 -13.75 -12.32 -16.16
N GLN A 502 -13.32 -11.06 -15.98
CA GLN A 502 -14.21 -9.89 -16.04
C GLN A 502 -14.85 -9.65 -17.42
N PHE A 503 -14.30 -10.21 -18.49
CA PHE A 503 -14.79 -10.10 -19.86
C PHE A 503 -15.38 -11.41 -20.40
N ASN A 504 -15.74 -12.35 -19.51
CA ASN A 504 -16.40 -13.58 -19.92
C ASN A 504 -17.90 -13.55 -19.58
N HIS A 505 -18.76 -13.69 -20.59
CA HIS A 505 -20.21 -13.65 -20.45
C HIS A 505 -20.77 -14.74 -19.53
N ASN A 506 -20.17 -15.94 -19.53
CA ASN A 506 -20.62 -17.05 -18.69
C ASN A 506 -20.43 -16.76 -17.20
N VAL A 507 -19.42 -15.96 -16.83
CA VAL A 507 -19.25 -15.53 -15.43
C VAL A 507 -20.37 -14.59 -14.99
N TYR A 508 -20.86 -13.71 -15.87
CA TYR A 508 -22.01 -12.86 -15.57
C TYR A 508 -23.31 -13.64 -15.48
N PHE A 509 -23.49 -14.64 -16.34
CA PHE A 509 -24.61 -15.57 -16.22
C PHE A 509 -24.54 -16.38 -14.92
N ALA A 510 -23.36 -16.85 -14.51
CA ALA A 510 -23.19 -17.54 -13.23
C ALA A 510 -23.47 -16.61 -12.03
N LYS A 511 -23.07 -15.34 -12.10
CA LYS A 511 -23.45 -14.32 -11.11
C LYS A 511 -24.97 -14.14 -11.07
N SER A 512 -25.63 -14.11 -12.23
CA SER A 512 -27.10 -13.97 -12.31
C SER A 512 -27.79 -15.09 -11.53
N ILE A 513 -27.42 -16.34 -11.80
CA ILE A 513 -27.92 -17.53 -11.09
C ILE A 513 -27.60 -17.45 -9.59
N TYR A 514 -26.36 -17.14 -9.21
CA TYR A 514 -25.98 -17.00 -7.81
C TYR A 514 -26.83 -15.94 -7.07
N TYR A 515 -27.05 -14.79 -7.70
CA TYR A 515 -27.84 -13.73 -7.07
C TYR A 515 -29.32 -14.09 -7.02
N ALA A 516 -29.87 -14.73 -8.05
CA ALA A 516 -31.26 -15.17 -8.08
C ALA A 516 -31.53 -16.29 -7.07
N ASP A 517 -30.77 -17.39 -7.15
CA ASP A 517 -31.12 -18.65 -6.48
C ASP A 517 -30.54 -18.77 -5.06
N LEU A 518 -29.30 -18.27 -4.85
CA LEU A 518 -28.61 -18.40 -3.57
C LEU A 518 -28.82 -17.16 -2.69
N LYS A 519 -28.86 -15.96 -3.28
CA LYS A 519 -29.01 -14.70 -2.53
C LYS A 519 -30.40 -14.08 -2.60
N LYS A 520 -31.30 -14.55 -3.48
CA LYS A 520 -32.64 -13.99 -3.71
C LYS A 520 -32.63 -12.47 -3.99
N ASN A 521 -31.60 -12.00 -4.69
CA ASN A 521 -31.42 -10.60 -5.07
C ASN A 521 -31.60 -10.44 -6.59
N PHE A 522 -32.86 -10.37 -7.01
CA PHE A 522 -33.25 -10.31 -8.41
C PHE A 522 -32.77 -9.05 -9.15
N ARG A 523 -32.59 -7.94 -8.44
CA ARG A 523 -32.02 -6.72 -9.03
C ARG A 523 -30.58 -6.94 -9.48
N LYS A 524 -29.73 -7.46 -8.57
CA LYS A 524 -28.34 -7.81 -8.91
C LYS A 524 -28.26 -8.92 -9.94
N ALA A 525 -29.20 -9.87 -9.91
CA ALA A 525 -29.28 -10.92 -10.90
C ALA A 525 -29.59 -10.38 -12.31
N ASN A 526 -30.49 -9.40 -12.40
CA ASN A 526 -30.83 -8.70 -13.63
C ASN A 526 -29.68 -7.85 -14.15
N ASP A 527 -29.02 -7.09 -13.28
CA ASP A 527 -27.85 -6.29 -13.66
C ASP A 527 -26.76 -7.19 -14.26
N ALA A 528 -26.46 -8.32 -13.61
CA ALA A 528 -25.50 -9.30 -14.12
C ALA A 528 -25.97 -9.97 -15.43
N TYR A 529 -27.26 -10.28 -15.58
CA TYR A 529 -27.81 -10.85 -16.82
C TYR A 529 -27.65 -9.90 -18.00
N ASN A 530 -28.03 -8.62 -17.81
CA ASN A 530 -27.93 -7.61 -18.86
C ASN A 530 -26.47 -7.34 -19.26
N GLU A 531 -25.56 -7.28 -18.29
CA GLU A 531 -24.11 -7.21 -18.56
C GLU A 531 -23.61 -8.42 -19.35
N GLY A 532 -24.01 -9.63 -18.96
CA GLY A 532 -23.66 -10.86 -19.67
C GLY A 532 -24.22 -10.92 -21.09
N LEU A 533 -25.46 -10.49 -21.29
CA LEU A 533 -26.13 -10.46 -22.60
C LEU A 533 -25.49 -9.45 -23.54
N GLN A 534 -25.16 -8.26 -23.03
CA GLN A 534 -24.44 -7.24 -23.79
C GLN A 534 -23.08 -7.75 -24.25
N LEU A 535 -22.32 -8.37 -23.34
CA LEU A 535 -21.02 -8.96 -23.63
C LEU A 535 -21.11 -10.15 -24.58
N PHE A 536 -22.21 -10.91 -24.56
CA PHE A 536 -22.45 -12.03 -25.48
C PHE A 536 -22.74 -11.54 -26.92
N ASN A 537 -23.60 -10.52 -27.07
CA ASN A 537 -24.03 -10.01 -28.38
C ASN A 537 -22.99 -9.09 -29.03
N GLU A 538 -22.35 -8.23 -28.25
CA GLU A 538 -21.44 -7.18 -28.73
C GLU A 538 -20.02 -7.34 -28.13
N LYS A 539 -19.46 -8.57 -28.19
CA LYS A 539 -18.20 -8.99 -27.55
C LYS A 539 -17.05 -7.98 -27.64
N GLN A 540 -16.59 -7.69 -28.86
CA GLN A 540 -15.44 -6.80 -29.10
C GLN A 540 -15.75 -5.38 -28.61
N LYS A 541 -16.93 -4.90 -28.94
CA LYS A 541 -17.43 -3.57 -28.61
C LYS A 541 -17.52 -3.34 -27.11
N TYR A 542 -17.98 -4.32 -26.34
CA TYR A 542 -18.02 -4.27 -24.88
C TYR A 542 -16.61 -4.15 -24.28
N VAL A 543 -15.67 -4.99 -24.72
CA VAL A 543 -14.27 -4.98 -24.24
C VAL A 543 -13.63 -3.62 -24.53
N THR A 544 -13.66 -3.19 -25.80
CA THR A 544 -13.07 -1.92 -26.24
C THR A 544 -13.69 -0.72 -25.49
N THR A 545 -15.03 -0.68 -25.35
CA THR A 545 -15.72 0.39 -24.61
C THR A 545 -15.32 0.43 -23.15
N THR A 546 -15.22 -0.74 -22.51
CA THR A 546 -14.86 -0.83 -21.08
C THR A 546 -13.43 -0.35 -20.86
N LEU A 547 -12.47 -0.83 -21.65
CA LEU A 547 -11.07 -0.41 -21.55
C LEU A 547 -10.91 1.10 -21.82
N ASN A 548 -11.61 1.63 -22.83
CA ASN A 548 -11.60 3.06 -23.13
C ASN A 548 -12.27 3.88 -22.01
N SER A 549 -13.38 3.40 -21.44
CA SER A 549 -14.05 4.07 -20.31
C SER A 549 -13.17 4.21 -19.08
N ASN A 550 -12.30 3.22 -18.82
CA ASN A 550 -11.29 3.26 -17.76
C ASN A 550 -10.22 4.34 -18.03
N GLN A 551 -9.98 4.66 -19.30
CA GLN A 551 -9.02 5.66 -19.75
C GLN A 551 -9.62 7.07 -19.84
N ARG A 552 -10.95 7.21 -19.98
CA ARG A 552 -11.66 8.50 -20.08
C ARG A 552 -11.34 9.55 -19.01
N PRO A 553 -11.22 9.19 -17.71
CA PRO A 553 -10.84 10.16 -16.67
C PRO A 553 -9.48 10.80 -16.95
N TYR A 554 -8.66 10.17 -17.78
CA TYR A 554 -7.33 10.60 -18.12
C TYR A 554 -7.29 11.23 -19.54
N PHE A 555 -8.08 10.75 -20.51
CA PHE A 555 -8.07 11.21 -21.92
C PHE A 555 -9.46 11.22 -22.55
N SER A 556 -9.73 12.19 -23.40
CA SER A 556 -10.87 12.18 -24.32
C SER A 556 -10.48 11.43 -25.59
N ALA A 557 -10.36 10.10 -25.55
CA ALA A 557 -10.18 9.31 -26.78
C ALA A 557 -11.51 9.29 -27.57
N PRO A 558 -11.49 9.51 -28.90
CA PRO A 558 -12.68 9.40 -29.72
C PRO A 558 -13.04 7.92 -29.79
N ILE A 559 -14.30 7.62 -29.47
CA ILE A 559 -14.80 6.26 -29.57
C ILE A 559 -15.37 6.11 -30.95
N ASN A 560 -14.98 5.04 -31.65
CA ASN A 560 -15.68 4.64 -32.85
C ASN A 560 -17.18 4.52 -32.50
N LYS A 561 -18.02 5.35 -33.11
CA LYS A 561 -19.46 5.42 -32.77
C LYS A 561 -20.14 4.06 -32.94
N ASP A 562 -19.64 3.23 -33.84
CA ASP A 562 -20.11 1.87 -34.08
C ASP A 562 -19.82 0.95 -32.88
N LEU A 563 -18.76 1.26 -32.14
CA LEU A 563 -18.33 0.60 -30.92
C LEU A 563 -18.89 1.25 -29.64
N ILE A 564 -19.82 2.21 -29.70
CA ILE A 564 -20.50 2.73 -28.50
C ILE A 564 -21.70 1.86 -28.16
N MET A 565 -21.69 1.27 -26.96
CA MET A 565 -22.87 0.56 -26.44
C MET A 565 -24.05 1.51 -26.27
N LYS A 566 -25.19 1.19 -26.88
CA LYS A 566 -26.44 1.91 -26.64
C LYS A 566 -26.95 1.51 -25.26
N GLN A 567 -27.28 2.49 -24.41
CA GLN A 567 -27.92 2.19 -23.13
C GLN A 567 -29.25 1.50 -23.41
N GLN A 568 -29.45 0.31 -22.85
CA GLN A 568 -30.74 -0.34 -22.90
C GLN A 568 -31.76 0.50 -22.13
N PRO A 569 -32.96 0.73 -22.68
CA PRO A 569 -34.01 1.45 -21.98
C PRO A 569 -34.37 0.70 -20.69
N SER A 570 -34.52 1.43 -19.59
CA SER A 570 -34.87 0.82 -18.31
C SER A 570 -36.29 0.24 -18.38
N SER A 571 -36.40 -1.08 -18.57
CA SER A 571 -37.68 -1.78 -18.47
C SER A 571 -38.11 -1.89 -17.00
N ASN A 572 -39.43 -1.82 -16.77
CA ASN A 572 -40.02 -2.14 -15.46
C ASN A 572 -39.98 -3.65 -15.14
N VAL A 573 -39.52 -4.47 -16.10
CA VAL A 573 -39.35 -5.92 -15.97
C VAL A 573 -37.87 -6.22 -15.76
N LEU A 574 -37.56 -6.94 -14.68
CA LEU A 574 -36.27 -7.54 -14.39
C LEU A 574 -36.17 -8.88 -15.13
N THR A 575 -35.09 -9.12 -15.86
CA THR A 575 -34.81 -10.40 -16.53
C THR A 575 -33.56 -11.01 -15.94
N PHE A 576 -33.58 -12.28 -15.56
CA PHE A 576 -32.44 -12.96 -14.94
C PHE A 576 -32.43 -14.46 -15.25
N LEU A 577 -31.30 -15.11 -14.97
CA LEU A 577 -31.17 -16.57 -15.09
C LEU A 577 -31.38 -17.25 -13.73
N SER A 578 -32.11 -18.35 -13.73
CA SER A 578 -32.33 -19.20 -12.56
C SER A 578 -32.30 -20.67 -12.97
N VAL A 579 -31.76 -21.53 -12.11
CA VAL A 579 -31.81 -23.00 -12.24
C VAL A 579 -33.14 -23.54 -11.68
N ARG A 580 -33.89 -22.71 -10.94
CA ARG A 580 -35.17 -23.09 -10.32
C ARG A 580 -36.32 -22.73 -11.23
N ASP A 581 -37.30 -23.62 -11.32
CA ASP A 581 -38.62 -23.26 -11.80
C ASP A 581 -39.30 -22.40 -10.74
N HIS A 582 -39.31 -21.08 -10.95
CA HIS A 582 -40.12 -20.18 -10.14
C HIS A 582 -41.60 -20.38 -10.52
N SER A 583 -42.34 -21.17 -9.73
CA SER A 583 -43.78 -21.38 -9.95
C SER A 583 -44.60 -20.10 -9.75
N GLY A 584 -45.67 -19.93 -10.54
CA GLY A 584 -46.84 -19.11 -10.17
C GLY A 584 -47.04 -17.83 -10.98
N ASP A 585 -46.18 -16.83 -10.83
CA ASP A 585 -46.40 -15.48 -11.43
C ASP A 585 -45.13 -14.80 -11.98
N LEU A 586 -43.95 -15.40 -11.76
CA LEU A 586 -42.62 -14.85 -12.11
C LEU A 586 -42.07 -15.34 -13.47
N VAL A 587 -42.91 -16.00 -14.27
CA VAL A 587 -42.52 -16.58 -15.57
C VAL A 587 -43.52 -16.11 -16.62
N LYS A 588 -43.22 -14.98 -17.26
CA LYS A 588 -43.88 -14.62 -18.52
C LYS A 588 -42.83 -14.27 -19.57
N ARG A 589 -42.73 -15.18 -20.55
CA ARG A 589 -42.03 -15.13 -21.84
C ARG A 589 -40.62 -15.73 -21.86
N LYS A 590 -40.47 -16.83 -22.61
CA LYS A 590 -39.20 -17.23 -23.25
C LYS A 590 -38.90 -16.20 -24.34
N PRO A 591 -37.89 -15.32 -24.22
CA PRO A 591 -37.39 -14.64 -25.39
C PRO A 591 -36.74 -15.67 -26.33
N ASN A 592 -37.00 -15.58 -27.63
CA ASN A 592 -36.30 -16.32 -28.68
C ASN A 592 -34.85 -15.83 -28.77
N ILE A 593 -34.02 -16.19 -27.79
CA ILE A 593 -32.57 -15.98 -27.85
C ILE A 593 -31.94 -17.36 -27.75
N ASP A 594 -31.52 -17.87 -28.91
CA ASP A 594 -30.79 -19.12 -29.01
C ASP A 594 -29.36 -18.89 -28.53
N PHE A 595 -29.11 -19.06 -27.22
CA PHE A 595 -27.76 -18.92 -26.67
C PHE A 595 -26.89 -20.06 -27.19
N LYS A 596 -26.00 -19.79 -28.16
CA LYS A 596 -24.88 -20.69 -28.48
C LYS A 596 -23.80 -20.73 -27.37
N SER A 597 -24.16 -20.59 -26.08
CA SER A 597 -23.29 -20.96 -24.97
C SER A 597 -23.62 -22.39 -24.57
N PRO A 598 -22.79 -23.39 -24.94
CA PRO A 598 -23.04 -24.79 -24.61
C PRO A 598 -23.11 -25.06 -23.10
N TYR A 599 -22.70 -24.11 -22.24
CA TYR A 599 -22.62 -24.32 -20.80
C TYR A 599 -23.84 -23.84 -20.01
N MET A 600 -24.57 -22.82 -20.46
CA MET A 600 -25.70 -22.27 -19.69
C MET A 600 -27.07 -22.66 -20.25
N ASN A 601 -27.17 -22.94 -21.55
CA ASN A 601 -28.41 -23.42 -22.17
C ASN A 601 -28.90 -24.77 -21.63
N LEU A 602 -27.98 -25.58 -21.08
CA LEU A 602 -28.30 -26.90 -20.54
C LEU A 602 -28.85 -26.85 -19.11
N TYR A 603 -28.71 -25.74 -18.36
CA TYR A 603 -28.90 -25.75 -16.91
C TYR A 603 -29.72 -24.60 -16.31
N ALA A 604 -30.09 -23.56 -17.07
CA ALA A 604 -30.80 -22.40 -16.51
C ALA A 604 -31.96 -21.91 -17.40
N ASN A 605 -33.05 -21.50 -16.76
CA ASN A 605 -34.20 -20.86 -17.36
C ASN A 605 -34.07 -19.32 -17.30
N ILE A 606 -34.61 -18.65 -18.32
CA ILE A 606 -34.77 -17.19 -18.33
C ILE A 606 -36.06 -16.84 -17.59
N CYS A 607 -35.94 -16.05 -16.52
CA CYS A 607 -37.06 -15.61 -15.70
C CYS A 607 -37.27 -14.09 -15.83
N THR A 608 -38.52 -13.65 -15.71
CA THR A 608 -38.91 -12.24 -15.83
C THR A 608 -39.83 -11.85 -14.67
N ALA A 609 -39.53 -10.74 -14.00
CA ALA A 609 -40.30 -10.31 -12.84
C ALA A 609 -40.52 -8.80 -12.84
N GLU A 610 -41.71 -8.36 -12.44
CA GLU A 610 -42.00 -6.93 -12.33
C GLU A 610 -41.27 -6.31 -11.12
N ARG A 611 -40.69 -5.13 -11.32
CA ARG A 611 -39.90 -4.42 -10.30
C ARG A 611 -40.68 -4.16 -9.00
N ASN A 612 -42.00 -4.02 -9.11
CA ASN A 612 -42.91 -3.72 -8.01
C ASN A 612 -43.25 -4.95 -7.16
N GLN A 613 -43.09 -6.17 -7.68
CA GLN A 613 -43.42 -7.42 -6.99
C GLN A 613 -42.30 -7.95 -6.09
N LEU A 614 -41.09 -7.39 -6.20
CA LEU A 614 -39.86 -7.97 -5.64
C LEU A 614 -39.11 -7.07 -4.65
N LEU A 615 -39.74 -6.02 -4.12
CA LEU A 615 -39.15 -5.17 -3.09
C LEU A 615 -39.35 -5.78 -1.69
N PRO A 616 -38.32 -6.34 -1.05
CA PRO A 616 -38.34 -6.51 0.40
C PRO A 616 -38.17 -5.13 1.06
N ASN A 617 -39.10 -4.79 1.96
CA ASN A 617 -39.02 -3.65 2.89
C ASN A 617 -37.79 -3.77 3.84
N THR A 618 -36.56 -3.57 3.37
CA THR A 618 -35.34 -3.66 4.22
C THR A 618 -34.17 -2.70 3.90
N PRO A 619 -34.30 -1.57 3.17
CA PRO A 619 -33.15 -0.67 2.96
C PRO A 619 -32.82 0.22 4.17
N LEU A 620 -33.75 0.42 5.11
CA LEU A 620 -33.54 1.33 6.25
C LEU A 620 -32.54 0.75 7.26
N ILE A 621 -32.74 -0.49 7.75
CA ILE A 621 -31.96 -1.06 8.86
C ILE A 621 -30.49 -1.31 8.49
N THR A 622 -30.20 -1.70 7.24
CA THR A 622 -28.83 -1.96 6.79
C THR A 622 -28.00 -0.70 6.60
N ASN A 623 -28.62 0.42 6.22
CA ASN A 623 -27.94 1.72 6.12
C ASN A 623 -27.59 2.30 7.50
N TRP A 624 -28.46 2.15 8.50
CA TRP A 624 -28.18 2.57 9.87
C TRP A 624 -26.99 1.81 10.48
N PHE A 625 -26.88 0.51 10.23
CA PHE A 625 -25.77 -0.30 10.75
C PHE A 625 -24.41 0.07 10.13
N GLN A 626 -24.40 0.46 8.85
CA GLN A 626 -23.19 0.96 8.18
C GLN A 626 -22.80 2.35 8.68
N LEU A 627 -23.79 3.22 8.92
CA LEU A 627 -23.58 4.56 9.46
C LEU A 627 -23.04 4.51 10.90
N PHE A 628 -23.55 3.57 11.72
CA PHE A 628 -23.07 3.32 13.08
C PHE A 628 -21.64 2.79 13.12
N ARG A 629 -21.27 1.85 12.23
CA ARG A 629 -19.87 1.38 12.09
C ARG A 629 -18.92 2.50 11.66
N PHE A 630 -19.35 3.35 10.74
CA PHE A 630 -18.56 4.50 10.32
C PHE A 630 -18.34 5.49 11.47
N PHE A 631 -19.38 5.75 12.26
CA PHE A 631 -19.29 6.58 13.47
C PHE A 631 -18.36 5.97 14.54
N GLN A 632 -18.45 4.66 14.79
CA GLN A 632 -17.53 3.96 15.71
C GLN A 632 -16.06 4.07 15.28
N VAL A 633 -15.75 3.90 14.00
CA VAL A 633 -14.38 4.04 13.50
C VAL A 633 -13.87 5.47 13.68
N ILE A 634 -14.71 6.48 13.44
CA ILE A 634 -14.36 7.88 13.69
C ILE A 634 -14.11 8.13 15.19
N CYS A 635 -14.97 7.62 16.08
CA CYS A 635 -14.78 7.76 17.53
C CYS A 635 -13.48 7.10 18.01
N VAL A 636 -13.15 5.90 17.51
CA VAL A 636 -11.88 5.22 17.85
C VAL A 636 -10.68 5.99 17.33
N ILE A 637 -10.71 6.48 16.09
CA ILE A 637 -9.61 7.29 15.54
C ILE A 637 -9.48 8.61 16.31
N ALA A 638 -10.58 9.29 16.62
CA ALA A 638 -10.57 10.53 17.41
C ALA A 638 -9.99 10.29 18.81
N PHE A 639 -10.41 9.22 19.49
CA PHE A 639 -9.90 8.83 20.80
C PHE A 639 -8.39 8.49 20.77
N MET A 640 -7.95 7.70 19.78
CA MET A 640 -6.52 7.39 19.60
C MET A 640 -5.70 8.64 19.29
N THR A 641 -6.22 9.55 18.47
CA THR A 641 -5.55 10.82 18.16
C THR A 641 -5.49 11.72 19.39
N PHE A 642 -6.54 11.75 20.21
CA PHE A 642 -6.59 12.49 21.47
C PHE A 642 -5.61 11.92 22.50
N LEU A 643 -5.49 10.59 22.60
CA LEU A 643 -4.50 9.93 23.45
C LEU A 643 -3.06 10.22 22.99
N ILE A 644 -2.80 10.18 21.68
CA ILE A 644 -1.49 10.53 21.14
C ILE A 644 -1.18 12.01 21.40
N PHE A 645 -2.17 12.90 21.20
CA PHE A 645 -2.03 14.33 21.47
C PHE A 645 -1.82 14.63 22.96
N ASP A 646 -2.58 13.99 23.86
CA ASP A 646 -2.43 14.12 25.31
C ASP A 646 -1.05 13.62 25.77
N HIS A 647 -0.64 12.45 25.28
CA HIS A 647 0.67 11.88 25.60
C HIS A 647 1.83 12.74 25.08
N THR A 648 1.70 13.34 23.89
CA THR A 648 2.74 14.19 23.29
C THR A 648 2.81 15.59 23.93
N MET A 649 1.68 16.19 24.28
CA MET A 649 1.64 17.53 24.89
C MET A 649 1.94 17.52 26.39
N PHE A 650 1.50 16.50 27.13
CA PHE A 650 1.58 16.48 28.59
C PHE A 650 2.63 15.52 29.15
N LYS A 651 3.59 15.07 28.33
CA LYS A 651 4.68 14.17 28.75
C LYS A 651 5.42 14.65 30.01
N LYS A 652 5.62 15.96 30.17
CA LYS A 652 6.23 16.56 31.38
C LYS A 652 5.30 16.53 32.60
N SER A 653 3.99 16.69 32.40
CA SER A 653 2.99 16.69 33.47
C SER A 653 2.74 15.29 34.04
N TRP A 654 2.81 14.25 33.19
CA TRP A 654 2.71 12.86 33.63
C TRP A 654 3.91 12.40 34.47
N VAL A 655 5.13 12.82 34.10
CA VAL A 655 6.33 12.57 34.90
C VAL A 655 6.24 13.28 36.27
N LEU A 656 5.79 14.54 36.30
CA LEU A 656 5.53 15.24 37.56
C LEU A 656 4.43 14.56 38.40
N ALA A 657 3.37 14.04 37.78
CA ALA A 657 2.28 13.38 38.50
C ALA A 657 2.73 12.05 39.15
N ASP A 658 3.59 11.29 38.47
CA ASP A 658 4.19 10.08 39.04
C ASP A 658 5.19 10.41 40.17
N GLU A 659 5.97 11.48 40.04
CA GLU A 659 6.84 12.00 41.11
C GLU A 659 6.03 12.43 42.35
N TYR A 660 4.93 13.17 42.16
CA TYR A 660 4.02 13.57 43.25
C TYR A 660 3.32 12.38 43.92
N ARG A 661 2.93 11.38 43.13
CA ARG A 661 2.31 10.15 43.65
C ARG A 661 3.31 9.34 44.47
N LEU A 662 4.56 9.21 44.02
CA LEU A 662 5.63 8.56 44.77
C LEU A 662 5.95 9.32 46.05
N ALA A 663 6.05 10.65 46.00
CA ALA A 663 6.27 11.49 47.17
C ALA A 663 5.13 11.37 48.20
N TYR A 664 3.87 11.35 47.73
CA TYR A 664 2.71 11.15 48.60
C TYR A 664 2.69 9.75 49.25
N GLU A 665 2.98 8.68 48.49
CA GLU A 665 3.09 7.33 49.04
C GLU A 665 4.22 7.22 50.08
N CYS A 666 5.34 7.93 49.88
CA CYS A 666 6.45 7.99 50.84
C CYS A 666 6.01 8.67 52.13
N ILE A 667 5.41 9.86 52.04
CA ILE A 667 4.95 10.63 53.20
C ILE A 667 3.89 9.84 53.99
N TYR A 668 2.94 9.21 53.29
CA TYR A 668 1.91 8.39 53.92
C TYR A 668 2.49 7.18 54.67
N LYS A 669 3.46 6.48 54.07
CA LYS A 669 4.11 5.31 54.71
C LYS A 669 5.09 5.72 55.81
N PHE A 670 5.74 6.87 55.71
CA PHE A 670 6.56 7.44 56.78
C PHE A 670 5.72 7.83 58.00
N ARG A 671 4.50 8.35 57.78
CA ARG A 671 3.54 8.59 58.86
C ARG A 671 3.11 7.29 59.56
N ILE A 672 2.87 6.21 58.79
CA ILE A 672 2.60 4.87 59.33
C ILE A 672 3.79 4.33 60.14
N PHE A 673 5.03 4.60 59.70
CA PHE A 673 6.24 4.24 60.43
C PHE A 673 6.28 4.92 61.80
N ILE A 674 6.08 6.24 61.87
CA ILE A 674 6.06 7.01 63.12
C ILE A 674 5.00 6.45 64.08
N ASP A 675 3.77 6.27 63.60
CA ASP A 675 2.64 5.70 64.35
C ASP A 675 2.96 4.30 64.91
N ALA A 676 3.68 3.49 64.14
CA ALA A 676 4.08 2.14 64.54
C ALA A 676 5.20 2.17 65.60
N THR A 677 6.17 3.08 65.49
CA THR A 677 7.23 3.27 66.50
C THR A 677 6.71 3.82 67.82
N GLU A 678 5.71 4.72 67.78
CA GLU A 678 5.06 5.21 69.00
C GLU A 678 4.28 4.09 69.71
N LYS A 679 3.53 3.27 68.94
CA LYS A 679 2.84 2.09 69.49
C LYS A 679 3.80 1.03 70.03
N LEU A 680 4.94 0.82 69.37
CA LEU A 680 6.02 -0.05 69.85
C LEU A 680 6.58 0.42 71.19
N THR A 681 6.84 1.72 71.31
CA THR A 681 7.36 2.35 72.53
C THR A 681 6.35 2.22 73.67
N TYR A 682 5.06 2.47 73.38
CA TYR A 682 3.97 2.25 74.33
C TYR A 682 3.86 0.78 74.77
N ASN A 683 3.87 -0.17 73.83
CA ASN A 683 3.83 -1.60 74.15
C ASN A 683 5.03 -2.05 74.98
N TYR A 684 6.22 -1.50 74.74
CA TYR A 684 7.43 -1.78 75.52
C TYR A 684 7.30 -1.26 76.95
N ILE A 685 6.76 -0.05 77.15
CA ILE A 685 6.48 0.51 78.48
C ILE A 685 5.44 -0.36 79.21
N VAL A 686 4.37 -0.77 78.54
CA VAL A 686 3.35 -1.66 79.11
C VAL A 686 3.92 -3.04 79.46
N LEU A 687 4.86 -3.58 78.66
CA LEU A 687 5.58 -4.82 78.97
C LEU A 687 6.50 -4.69 80.19
N GLN A 688 7.21 -3.57 80.33
CA GLN A 688 8.04 -3.27 81.51
C GLN A 688 7.17 -3.18 82.77
N GLN A 689 6.01 -2.53 82.68
CA GLN A 689 5.03 -2.43 83.76
C GLN A 689 4.40 -3.80 84.11
N ALA A 690 3.99 -4.57 83.11
CA ALA A 690 3.44 -5.92 83.32
C ALA A 690 4.46 -6.88 83.95
N LYS A 691 5.75 -6.68 83.66
CA LYS A 691 6.87 -7.41 84.28
C LYS A 691 7.08 -6.99 85.74
N SER A 692 6.97 -5.69 86.08
CA SER A 692 7.03 -5.25 87.49
C SER A 692 5.85 -5.77 88.32
N ASP A 693 4.68 -5.86 87.69
CA ASP A 693 3.43 -6.18 88.37
C ASP A 693 3.12 -7.70 88.38
N GLY A 694 3.98 -8.54 87.78
CA GLY A 694 3.85 -10.00 87.73
C GLY A 694 2.64 -10.50 86.91
N ASN A 695 2.00 -9.65 86.11
CA ASN A 695 0.74 -9.95 85.43
C ASN A 695 0.92 -10.18 83.93
N TYR A 696 1.26 -11.41 83.54
CA TYR A 696 1.59 -11.79 82.17
C TYR A 696 0.37 -12.02 81.24
N ARG A 697 -0.86 -11.81 81.70
CA ARG A 697 -2.09 -12.04 80.89
C ARG A 697 -2.20 -11.14 79.65
N ILE A 698 -1.49 -10.01 79.62
CA ILE A 698 -1.49 -9.05 78.49
C ILE A 698 -0.48 -9.43 77.38
N CYS A 699 0.50 -10.29 77.67
CA CYS A 699 1.58 -10.64 76.73
C CYS A 699 1.11 -11.19 75.37
N PRO A 700 0.08 -12.06 75.26
CA PRO A 700 -0.39 -12.57 73.97
C PRO A 700 -0.93 -11.47 73.03
N PHE A 701 -1.65 -10.48 73.57
CA PHE A 701 -2.16 -9.34 72.80
C PHE A 701 -1.02 -8.45 72.30
N ILE A 702 0.00 -8.25 73.12
CA ILE A 702 1.19 -7.47 72.73
C ILE A 702 1.98 -8.21 71.65
N ILE A 703 2.19 -9.53 71.76
CA ILE A 703 2.86 -10.34 70.73
C ILE A 703 2.14 -10.27 69.39
N GLU A 704 0.81 -10.33 69.38
CA GLU A 704 0.03 -10.22 68.14
C GLU A 704 0.09 -8.79 67.55
N HIS A 705 0.15 -7.78 68.41
CA HIS A 705 0.39 -6.39 67.98
C HIS A 705 1.80 -6.21 67.39
N PHE A 706 2.84 -6.85 67.95
CA PHE A 706 4.20 -6.88 67.39
C PHE A 706 4.24 -7.55 66.01
N ARG A 707 3.47 -8.62 65.77
CA ARG A 707 3.37 -9.27 64.44
C ARG A 707 2.73 -8.36 63.40
N LEU A 708 1.69 -7.61 63.77
CA LEU A 708 1.07 -6.62 62.88
C LEU A 708 2.03 -5.47 62.54
N VAL A 709 2.81 -5.01 63.52
CA VAL A 709 3.86 -4.00 63.31
C VAL A 709 4.97 -4.52 62.40
N GLN A 710 5.43 -5.76 62.59
CA GLN A 710 6.44 -6.41 61.73
C GLN A 710 5.98 -6.47 60.27
N LYS A 711 4.71 -6.83 60.02
CA LYS A 711 4.11 -6.86 58.67
C LYS A 711 4.10 -5.48 57.99
N ASN A 712 3.88 -4.42 58.76
CA ASN A 712 3.93 -3.04 58.24
C ASN A 712 5.37 -2.60 57.93
N PHE A 713 6.35 -2.98 58.76
CA PHE A 713 7.78 -2.74 58.50
C PHE A 713 8.27 -3.42 57.21
N THR A 714 7.87 -4.66 56.94
CA THR A 714 8.25 -5.36 55.69
C THR A 714 7.71 -4.64 54.45
N ARG A 715 6.51 -4.05 54.53
CA ARG A 715 5.93 -3.23 53.45
C ARG A 715 6.65 -1.89 53.25
N ILE A 716 7.20 -1.32 54.32
CA ILE A 716 7.98 -0.07 54.27
C ILE A 716 9.35 -0.34 53.64
N ILE A 717 10.02 -1.41 54.04
CA ILE A 717 11.32 -1.83 53.46
C ILE A 717 11.19 -2.04 51.95
N GLY A 718 10.17 -2.77 51.49
CA GLY A 718 9.95 -2.99 50.05
C GLY A 718 9.61 -1.73 49.24
N VAL A 719 9.32 -0.60 49.88
CA VAL A 719 9.12 0.70 49.22
C VAL A 719 10.42 1.50 49.23
N VAL A 720 11.16 1.48 50.33
CA VAL A 720 12.50 2.07 50.42
C VAL A 720 13.45 1.44 49.40
N ASP A 721 13.37 0.13 49.19
CA ASP A 721 14.17 -0.56 48.15
C ASP A 721 13.78 -0.07 46.74
N LYS A 722 12.49 0.13 46.46
CA LYS A 722 12.03 0.71 45.18
C LYS A 722 12.47 2.16 45.00
N LEU A 723 12.55 2.95 46.07
CA LEU A 723 13.12 4.30 46.01
C LEU A 723 14.62 4.29 45.80
N LYS A 724 15.33 3.33 46.41
CA LYS A 724 16.77 3.18 46.23
C LYS A 724 17.10 2.79 44.78
N ASP A 725 16.31 1.90 44.20
CA ASP A 725 16.39 1.56 42.78
C ASP A 725 16.09 2.77 41.89
N PHE A 726 15.07 3.58 42.24
CA PHE A 726 14.72 4.80 41.50
C PHE A 726 15.79 5.89 41.59
N VAL A 727 16.36 6.14 42.78
CA VAL A 727 17.43 7.12 43.01
C VAL A 727 18.72 6.70 42.31
N ASN A 728 19.05 5.40 42.34
CA ASN A 728 20.19 4.87 41.60
C ASN A 728 20.00 5.00 40.07
N ILE A 729 18.77 4.91 39.56
CA ILE A 729 18.46 5.17 38.14
C ILE A 729 18.66 6.67 37.82
N SER A 730 18.27 7.58 38.71
CA SER A 730 18.45 9.04 38.50
C SER A 730 19.90 9.52 38.65
N ASP A 731 20.70 8.93 39.54
CA ASP A 731 22.12 9.29 39.71
C ASP A 731 23.02 8.78 38.58
N VAL A 732 22.62 7.69 37.91
CA VAL A 732 23.27 7.19 36.69
C VAL A 732 23.01 8.13 35.49
N GLU A 733 21.90 8.86 35.47
CA GLU A 733 21.64 9.89 34.45
C GLU A 733 22.30 11.25 34.78
N GLY A 734 22.59 11.53 36.05
CA GLY A 734 23.18 12.80 36.51
C GLY A 734 24.71 12.92 36.37
N ASN A 735 25.47 11.84 36.55
CA ASN A 735 26.95 11.90 36.63
C ASN A 735 27.70 11.88 35.27
N GLY A 736 26.98 12.03 34.15
CA GLY A 736 27.57 12.04 32.80
C GLY A 736 27.98 13.40 32.23
N ARG A 737 27.85 14.51 32.96
CA ARG A 737 28.19 15.86 32.44
C ARG A 737 29.20 16.60 33.33
N HIS A 738 30.43 16.69 32.83
CA HIS A 738 31.47 17.58 33.32
C HIS A 738 31.00 19.04 33.38
N LEU A 739 31.28 19.67 34.53
CA LEU A 739 31.09 21.07 34.87
C LEU A 739 32.05 22.01 34.13
N CYS A 740 31.51 23.15 33.66
CA CYS A 740 32.06 24.51 33.88
C CYS A 740 31.05 25.56 33.37
N PRO A 741 31.03 26.80 33.88
CA PRO A 741 30.95 27.22 35.27
C PRO A 741 29.72 28.13 35.56
N ALA A 742 29.39 28.21 36.84
CA ALA A 742 28.59 29.21 37.56
C ALA A 742 27.88 30.33 36.77
N THR A 743 26.55 30.29 36.79
CA THR A 743 25.73 31.50 36.95
C THR A 743 24.80 31.30 38.14
N LYS A 744 25.02 32.14 39.16
CA LYS A 744 24.12 32.34 40.29
C LYS A 744 22.74 32.72 39.75
N ASN A 745 21.72 31.96 40.11
CA ASN A 745 20.43 32.52 40.51
C ASN A 745 19.82 31.58 41.55
N SER A 746 19.77 32.11 42.76
CA SER A 746 19.00 31.63 43.90
C SER A 746 17.53 31.57 43.54
N ASP A 747 16.92 30.40 43.70
CA ASP A 747 15.61 30.20 44.35
C ASP A 747 15.17 28.75 44.17
N SER A 748 15.60 27.91 45.11
CA SER A 748 14.95 26.65 45.50
C SER A 748 15.71 26.09 46.69
N SER A 749 15.24 26.46 47.87
CA SER A 749 15.71 25.98 49.17
C SER A 749 15.68 24.46 49.24
N TYR A 750 16.87 23.91 49.49
CA TYR A 750 17.16 22.52 49.86
C TYR A 750 16.22 22.01 50.97
N ILE A 751 15.58 20.86 50.75
CA ILE A 751 15.26 19.91 51.82
C ILE A 751 16.13 18.70 51.58
N LEU A 752 17.38 18.79 52.04
CA LEU A 752 18.29 17.67 52.16
C LEU A 752 18.04 17.06 53.54
N LEU A 753 17.19 16.03 53.61
CA LEU A 753 17.04 15.24 54.84
C LEU A 753 18.16 14.19 54.83
N SER A 754 19.26 14.54 55.50
CA SER A 754 20.39 13.65 55.76
C SER A 754 19.96 12.47 56.64
N LEU A 755 19.74 11.31 56.04
CA LEU A 755 19.63 10.03 56.74
C LEU A 755 21.05 9.53 57.05
N THR A 756 21.62 10.01 58.15
CA THR A 756 22.82 9.40 58.75
C THR A 756 22.39 8.12 59.45
N ILE A 757 22.59 6.97 58.78
CA ILE A 757 22.41 5.66 59.41
C ILE A 757 23.58 5.46 60.38
N ILE A 758 23.36 5.69 61.67
CA ILE A 758 24.22 5.18 62.73
C ILE A 758 23.96 3.67 62.80
N THR A 759 24.92 2.89 62.32
CA THR A 759 24.97 1.44 62.52
C THR A 759 25.36 1.17 63.97
N PRO A 760 24.57 0.41 64.77
CA PRO A 760 25.07 -0.12 66.03
C PRO A 760 25.91 -1.36 65.70
N THR A 761 27.23 -1.22 65.79
CA THR A 761 28.18 -2.32 65.88
C THR A 761 27.96 -3.08 67.19
N TYR A 762 27.23 -4.20 67.14
CA TYR A 762 27.28 -5.20 68.19
C TYR A 762 28.45 -6.15 67.93
N ILE A 763 29.53 -5.96 68.69
CA ILE A 763 30.56 -6.97 68.91
C ILE A 763 30.04 -7.87 70.05
N LEU A 764 29.73 -9.12 69.73
CA LEU A 764 29.63 -10.19 70.71
C LEU A 764 31.04 -10.77 70.94
N PRO A 765 31.59 -10.76 72.16
CA PRO A 765 32.59 -11.73 72.55
C PRO A 765 31.94 -12.92 73.26
N ASN A 766 32.45 -14.11 72.95
CA ASN A 766 32.08 -15.41 73.50
C ASN A 766 32.00 -15.44 75.03
N ASN A 767 30.84 -15.80 75.57
CA ASN A 767 30.60 -17.00 76.40
C ASN A 767 29.11 -17.10 76.77
#